data_AF-A0A1X4HRU7-F1
#
_entry.id   AF-A0A1X4HRU7-F1
#
_cell.length_a   1.000
_cell.length_b   1.000
_cell.length_c   1.000
_cell.angle_alpha   90.00
_cell.angle_beta   90.00
_cell.angle_gamma   90.00
#
_symmetry.space_group_name_H-M   'P 1'
#
loop_
_entity.id
_entity.type
_entity.pdbx_description
1 polymer ?
#
loop_
_entity_poly.entity_id
_entity_poly.type
_entity_poly.pdbx_seq_one_letter_code
_entity_poly.pdbx_strand_id
1 'polypeptide(L)'
;MSRTALRICPLCEATCGLTLTIDDGRVTGARGDRDDVFSKGFVCPKGAALGAVDSDPDRLRTPLVRVDGELREATWAEAFDAVAAGIRPVVERHGPHAVGIVLGNPNVHTMAGALYPPVLIAGLGTRSLFTASTVDQMPKHVSSGLLFGDANAIPVPDLDRTDHLLLIGANPLESNGSLCTAPDFPGRLKALRARGGTLTVVDPRRTRTARLADRHLAVRPGTDALLLAALAHVLFDEGLADPGECAPHLTGLDDLAAALRDFTPEAVAPACDVDAATLRTLARELAAAPTAAVYGRIGSCTVPHGTLASWLVDVLNILTGNLDRPGGALFPQAATDRTPRPAGPGRGFALGRWHSRVSRHPEAKGELPLSALAEEIDTPTDEGEPVRALVAVAANPVLSAPDGDRLDKALGSLDFMVSVDPYLNETSRHADVVLPPPPPAQSPHHDFAFNTLAVRNQVRYTRAAVPLENGRMAETEILARLILAVTGMHGADPDAVDAMVIDQTLSKAVREPHSPVHGRDPKELAALLTGADGPERRLDMMLRLGPYGDGFGADPDGLTLEELLAHPHGIDLGPLRPRLPQPLKTRSGKVELLPGPIAADLPRLRAALGERPAGLVLVGRRHLRSNNSWMHNVPALTGGSNRCTLHLHPEDAGRLGVRDGEPVRIKGAGGEVTAPAEVTDAVRPGVVSLPHGWGHDRPGTRTRHAATDPGANVNQLLDGSLLDPLSGNAVLNGVPVEVAPLGAAVTETLGALT
;
A
#
# COMPACT_ATOMS: atom_id res chain seq x y z
N MET A 1 36.75 -14.06 1.23
CA MET A 1 37.22 -12.66 1.03
C MET A 1 36.01 -11.76 1.07
N SER A 2 36.05 -10.70 1.90
CA SER A 2 34.99 -9.69 1.95
C SER A 2 34.88 -8.96 0.61
N ARG A 3 33.65 -8.77 0.11
CA ARG A 3 33.38 -7.91 -1.06
C ARG A 3 32.18 -7.02 -0.83
N THR A 4 32.01 -5.99 -1.66
CA THR A 4 30.82 -5.15 -1.66
C THR A 4 29.90 -5.44 -2.84
N ALA A 5 28.61 -5.19 -2.67
CA ALA A 5 27.62 -5.22 -3.75
C ALA A 5 26.58 -4.11 -3.56
N LEU A 6 25.98 -3.65 -4.64
CA LEU A 6 24.90 -2.65 -4.60
C LEU A 6 23.54 -3.34 -4.51
N ARG A 7 22.59 -2.68 -3.86
CA ARG A 7 21.23 -3.19 -3.70
C ARG A 7 20.23 -2.06 -3.54
N ILE A 8 19.10 -2.17 -4.23
CA ILE A 8 17.90 -1.38 -3.88
C ILE A 8 17.23 -2.04 -2.67
N CYS A 9 17.01 -1.27 -1.61
CA CYS A 9 16.41 -1.74 -0.37
C CYS A 9 14.96 -2.23 -0.60
N PRO A 10 14.68 -3.54 -0.46
CA PRO A 10 13.39 -4.14 -0.84
C PRO A 10 12.37 -4.13 0.31
N LEU A 11 12.53 -3.24 1.28
CA LEU A 11 11.84 -3.33 2.56
C LEU A 11 10.65 -2.37 2.70
N CYS A 12 10.63 -1.27 1.94
CA CYS A 12 9.57 -0.28 1.98
C CYS A 12 9.61 0.61 0.73
N GLU A 13 8.55 1.38 0.54
CA GLU A 13 8.32 2.29 -0.58
C GLU A 13 9.44 3.34 -0.81
N ALA A 14 10.28 3.65 0.17
CA ALA A 14 11.34 4.64 -0.01
C ALA A 14 12.48 4.20 -0.97
N THR A 15 12.56 2.91 -1.32
CA THR A 15 13.48 2.34 -2.33
C THR A 15 14.93 2.84 -2.23
N CYS A 16 15.47 2.95 -1.01
CA CYS A 16 16.82 3.52 -0.81
C CYS A 16 17.91 2.62 -1.41
N GLY A 17 18.96 3.22 -1.99
CA GLY A 17 20.15 2.51 -2.46
C GLY A 17 21.08 2.13 -1.30
N LEU A 18 21.61 0.91 -1.35
CA LEU A 18 22.47 0.34 -0.32
C LEU A 18 23.77 -0.20 -0.92
N THR A 19 24.87 -0.05 -0.18
CA THR A 19 26.08 -0.86 -0.35
C THR A 19 26.09 -1.96 0.71
N LEU A 20 26.06 -3.21 0.29
CA LEU A 20 26.15 -4.40 1.14
C LEU A 20 27.60 -4.84 1.29
N THR A 21 27.97 -5.29 2.48
CA THR A 21 29.22 -6.02 2.75
C THR A 21 28.89 -7.51 2.79
N ILE A 22 29.63 -8.31 2.02
CA ILE A 22 29.38 -9.73 1.83
C ILE A 22 30.63 -10.52 2.23
N ASP A 23 30.47 -11.38 3.23
CA ASP A 23 31.47 -12.33 3.70
C ASP A 23 30.94 -13.75 3.56
N ASP A 24 31.70 -14.62 2.90
CA ASP A 24 31.38 -16.04 2.72
C ASP A 24 29.93 -16.29 2.24
N GLY A 25 29.50 -15.48 1.28
CA GLY A 25 28.16 -15.55 0.68
C GLY A 25 27.03 -14.99 1.55
N ARG A 26 27.34 -14.33 2.67
CA ARG A 26 26.34 -13.75 3.58
C ARG A 26 26.49 -12.24 3.69
N VAL A 27 25.37 -11.54 3.82
CA VAL A 27 25.38 -10.09 4.06
C VAL A 27 25.71 -9.81 5.54
N THR A 28 26.88 -9.25 5.80
CA THR A 28 27.37 -8.93 7.16
C THR A 28 27.19 -7.46 7.53
N GLY A 29 26.94 -6.58 6.54
CA GLY A 29 26.68 -5.18 6.78
C GLY A 29 25.92 -4.52 5.63
N ALA A 30 25.19 -3.45 5.95
CA ALA A 30 24.49 -2.62 4.97
C ALA A 30 24.63 -1.15 5.36
N ARG A 31 25.00 -0.31 4.38
CA ARG A 31 25.05 1.15 4.52
C ARG A 31 24.38 1.81 3.32
N GLY A 32 23.94 3.05 3.47
CA GLY A 32 23.43 3.82 2.33
C GLY A 32 24.50 3.98 1.26
N ASP A 33 24.09 3.80 0.01
CA ASP A 33 24.93 4.04 -1.16
C ASP A 33 24.98 5.54 -1.46
N ARG A 34 26.17 6.14 -1.35
CA ARG A 34 26.36 7.59 -1.51
C ARG A 34 26.18 8.05 -2.95
N ASP A 35 26.41 7.15 -3.90
CA ASP A 35 26.36 7.45 -5.33
C ASP A 35 24.98 7.11 -5.94
N ASP A 36 24.08 6.47 -5.18
CA ASP A 36 22.70 6.19 -5.61
C ASP A 36 21.97 7.50 -5.97
N VAL A 37 21.42 7.53 -7.19
CA VAL A 37 20.85 8.75 -7.79
C VAL A 37 19.64 9.30 -7.03
N PHE A 38 18.97 8.47 -6.23
CA PHE A 38 17.71 8.84 -5.59
C PHE A 38 17.87 9.16 -4.09
N SER A 39 18.51 8.27 -3.35
CA SER A 39 18.65 8.30 -1.90
C SER A 39 19.94 8.92 -1.39
N LYS A 40 20.98 9.04 -2.23
CA LYS A 40 22.20 9.80 -1.95
C LYS A 40 22.83 9.47 -0.59
N GLY A 41 22.85 8.19 -0.23
CA GLY A 41 23.43 7.68 1.00
C GLY A 41 22.50 7.62 2.22
N PHE A 42 21.23 8.03 2.09
CA PHE A 42 20.26 7.90 3.17
C PHE A 42 19.96 6.43 3.47
N VAL A 43 19.87 6.10 4.76
CA VAL A 43 19.46 4.76 5.22
C VAL A 43 18.71 4.87 6.55
N CYS A 44 17.61 4.14 6.68
CA CYS A 44 16.86 4.02 7.93
C CYS A 44 17.29 2.78 8.73
N PRO A 45 16.88 2.61 10.00
CA PRO A 45 17.25 1.45 10.81
C PRO A 45 16.91 0.10 10.15
N LYS A 46 15.80 0.02 9.40
CA LYS A 46 15.42 -1.20 8.65
C LYS A 46 16.45 -1.56 7.58
N GLY A 47 16.86 -0.58 6.77
CA GLY A 47 17.87 -0.78 5.73
C GLY A 47 19.25 -1.11 6.31
N ALA A 48 19.63 -0.47 7.42
CA ALA A 48 20.88 -0.77 8.11
C ALA A 48 20.92 -2.19 8.69
N ALA A 49 19.76 -2.73 9.08
CA ALA A 49 19.60 -4.09 9.58
C ALA A 49 19.34 -5.14 8.48
N LEU A 50 19.48 -4.79 7.19
CA LEU A 50 19.13 -5.70 6.09
C LEU A 50 19.86 -7.04 6.19
N GLY A 51 21.14 -7.07 6.61
CA GLY A 51 21.87 -8.33 6.80
C GLY A 51 21.24 -9.26 7.84
N ALA A 52 20.65 -8.70 8.91
CA ALA A 52 19.94 -9.48 9.92
C ALA A 52 18.57 -9.97 9.41
N VAL A 53 17.88 -9.18 8.60
CA VAL A 53 16.60 -9.57 7.95
C VAL A 53 16.84 -10.67 6.91
N ASP A 54 17.88 -10.53 6.09
CA ASP A 54 18.24 -11.46 5.02
C ASP A 54 18.68 -12.83 5.57
N SER A 55 19.39 -12.80 6.70
CA SER A 55 19.97 -13.99 7.31
C SER A 55 19.23 -14.53 8.54
N ASP A 56 17.99 -14.06 8.76
CA ASP A 56 17.12 -14.54 9.85
C ASP A 56 17.06 -16.08 9.83
N PRO A 57 17.37 -16.75 10.97
CA PRO A 57 17.48 -18.20 11.02
C PRO A 57 16.16 -18.94 10.81
N ASP A 58 15.01 -18.28 10.98
CA ASP A 58 13.69 -18.87 10.84
C ASP A 58 13.13 -18.78 9.41
N ARG A 59 13.84 -18.09 8.50
CA ARG A 59 13.48 -18.10 7.08
C ARG A 59 13.55 -19.53 6.53
N LEU A 60 12.45 -19.95 5.92
CA LEU A 60 12.33 -21.22 5.24
C LEU A 60 13.33 -21.29 4.07
N ARG A 61 13.93 -22.46 3.88
CA ARG A 61 14.91 -22.72 2.81
C ARG A 61 14.41 -23.73 1.78
N THR A 62 13.55 -24.64 2.20
CA THR A 62 12.93 -25.69 1.39
C THR A 62 11.41 -25.59 1.48
N PRO A 63 10.68 -26.02 0.44
CA PRO A 63 9.23 -26.12 0.50
C PRO A 63 8.75 -26.97 1.67
N LEU A 64 7.57 -26.64 2.19
CA LEU A 64 6.85 -27.49 3.13
C LEU A 64 5.61 -28.05 2.45
N VAL A 65 5.34 -29.34 2.65
CA VAL A 65 4.11 -30.01 2.19
C VAL A 65 3.43 -30.68 3.39
N ARG A 66 2.10 -30.57 3.46
CA ARG A 66 1.31 -31.18 4.51
C ARG A 66 1.13 -32.67 4.26
N VAL A 67 1.60 -33.48 5.20
CA VAL A 67 1.50 -34.94 5.19
C VAL A 67 1.02 -35.38 6.57
N ASP A 68 -0.06 -36.17 6.62
CA ASP A 68 -0.70 -36.62 7.86
C ASP A 68 -1.07 -35.47 8.83
N GLY A 69 -1.47 -34.33 8.27
CA GLY A 69 -1.84 -33.13 9.03
C GLY A 69 -0.66 -32.23 9.44
N GLU A 70 0.58 -32.63 9.19
CA GLU A 70 1.79 -31.88 9.57
C GLU A 70 2.56 -31.35 8.36
N LEU A 71 3.06 -30.11 8.45
CA LEU A 71 3.95 -29.52 7.43
C LEU A 71 5.38 -30.05 7.57
N ARG A 72 5.84 -30.80 6.58
CA ARG A 72 7.18 -31.41 6.51
C ARG A 72 7.97 -30.84 5.33
N GLU A 73 9.28 -30.79 5.48
CA GLU A 73 10.16 -30.38 4.36
C GLU A 73 9.99 -31.35 3.18
N ALA A 74 9.94 -30.79 1.98
CA ALA A 74 9.75 -31.52 0.74
C ALA A 74 10.68 -30.99 -0.36
N THR A 75 10.84 -31.78 -1.41
CA THR A 75 11.49 -31.33 -2.63
C THR A 75 10.58 -30.36 -3.41
N TRP A 76 11.17 -29.54 -4.28
CA TRP A 76 10.38 -28.67 -5.18
C TRP A 76 9.45 -29.46 -6.10
N ALA A 77 9.85 -30.64 -6.55
CA ALA A 77 9.03 -31.51 -7.38
C ALA A 77 7.77 -31.96 -6.62
N GLU A 78 7.94 -32.52 -5.41
CA GLU A 78 6.82 -32.93 -4.55
C GLU A 78 5.89 -31.76 -4.21
N ALA A 79 6.45 -30.58 -3.96
CA ALA A 79 5.66 -29.39 -3.65
C ALA A 79 4.77 -28.95 -4.83
N PHE A 80 5.32 -28.86 -6.04
CA PHE A 80 4.51 -28.48 -7.21
C PHE A 80 3.57 -29.59 -7.69
N ASP A 81 3.92 -30.86 -7.51
CA ASP A 81 3.00 -31.98 -7.72
C ASP A 81 1.80 -31.88 -6.78
N ALA A 82 2.03 -31.56 -5.50
CA ALA A 82 0.96 -31.34 -4.53
C ALA A 82 0.09 -30.11 -4.89
N VAL A 83 0.69 -29.01 -5.34
CA VAL A 83 -0.06 -27.83 -5.82
C VAL A 83 -0.96 -28.18 -7.00
N ALA A 84 -0.42 -28.87 -8.00
CA ALA A 84 -1.19 -29.27 -9.18
C ALA A 84 -2.33 -30.24 -8.82
N ALA A 85 -2.07 -31.19 -7.91
CA ALA A 85 -3.06 -32.14 -7.43
C ALA A 85 -4.15 -31.50 -6.53
N GLY A 86 -3.83 -30.42 -5.82
CA GLY A 86 -4.73 -29.77 -4.87
C GLY A 86 -5.64 -28.70 -5.50
N ILE A 87 -5.10 -27.81 -6.33
CA ILE A 87 -5.88 -26.69 -6.89
C ILE A 87 -6.81 -27.15 -8.02
N ARG A 88 -6.32 -28.03 -8.90
CA ARG A 88 -7.04 -28.44 -10.12
C ARG A 88 -8.42 -29.03 -9.82
N PRO A 89 -8.59 -29.97 -8.86
CA PRO A 89 -9.90 -30.53 -8.54
C PRO A 89 -10.89 -29.48 -8.02
N VAL A 90 -10.43 -28.46 -7.29
CA VAL A 90 -11.30 -27.38 -6.80
C VAL A 90 -11.85 -26.57 -7.96
N VAL A 91 -11.00 -26.17 -8.92
CA VAL A 91 -11.43 -25.46 -10.13
C VAL A 91 -12.41 -26.30 -10.95
N GLU A 92 -12.13 -27.60 -11.12
CA GLU A 92 -12.97 -28.51 -11.92
C GLU A 92 -14.35 -28.78 -11.28
N ARG A 93 -14.43 -28.83 -9.95
CA ARG A 93 -15.67 -29.12 -9.22
C ARG A 93 -16.50 -27.88 -8.91
N HIS A 94 -15.85 -26.79 -8.50
CA HIS A 94 -16.51 -25.60 -7.93
C HIS A 94 -16.33 -24.35 -8.80
N GLY A 95 -15.55 -24.43 -9.88
CA GLY A 95 -15.26 -23.31 -10.77
C GLY A 95 -14.17 -22.38 -10.26
N PRO A 96 -13.73 -21.41 -11.08
CA PRO A 96 -12.57 -20.57 -10.79
C PRO A 96 -12.77 -19.61 -9.60
N HIS A 97 -14.01 -19.22 -9.31
CA HIS A 97 -14.33 -18.29 -8.21
C HIS A 97 -14.22 -18.93 -6.82
N ALA A 98 -14.23 -20.27 -6.75
CA ALA A 98 -13.93 -21.01 -5.52
C ALA A 98 -12.44 -21.00 -5.16
N VAL A 99 -11.56 -20.49 -6.05
CA VAL A 99 -10.15 -20.25 -5.77
C VAL A 99 -9.93 -18.77 -5.50
N GLY A 100 -9.64 -18.43 -4.24
CA GLY A 100 -9.26 -17.10 -3.80
C GLY A 100 -7.78 -16.80 -4.05
N ILE A 101 -7.46 -15.53 -4.27
CA ILE A 101 -6.08 -15.03 -4.28
C ILE A 101 -5.94 -13.95 -3.22
N VAL A 102 -4.92 -14.05 -2.37
CA VAL A 102 -4.53 -13.02 -1.40
C VAL A 102 -3.13 -12.49 -1.72
N LEU A 103 -3.03 -11.20 -2.03
CA LEU A 103 -1.76 -10.53 -2.28
C LEU A 103 -1.42 -9.56 -1.14
N GLY A 104 -0.36 -9.85 -0.39
CA GLY A 104 0.16 -8.95 0.64
C GLY A 104 1.00 -7.81 0.07
N ASN A 105 1.28 -6.80 0.89
CA ASN A 105 2.08 -5.64 0.47
C ASN A 105 3.51 -5.97 -0.03
N PRO A 106 4.26 -6.94 0.52
CA PRO A 106 5.61 -7.25 0.03
C PRO A 106 5.70 -7.60 -1.46
N ASN A 107 4.61 -8.01 -2.11
CA ASN A 107 4.56 -8.28 -3.56
C ASN A 107 5.02 -7.09 -4.41
N VAL A 108 4.78 -5.85 -3.99
CA VAL A 108 5.18 -4.67 -4.77
C VAL A 108 6.65 -4.28 -4.59
N HIS A 109 7.42 -5.05 -3.79
CA HIS A 109 8.85 -4.83 -3.51
C HIS A 109 9.73 -5.92 -4.14
N THR A 110 9.24 -6.67 -5.15
CA THR A 110 10.04 -7.67 -5.86
C THR A 110 9.76 -7.63 -7.35
N MET A 111 10.72 -8.12 -8.16
CA MET A 111 10.50 -8.34 -9.59
C MET A 111 9.32 -9.30 -9.81
N ALA A 112 9.28 -10.38 -9.05
CA ALA A 112 8.30 -11.44 -9.24
C ALA A 112 6.88 -10.96 -8.90
N GLY A 113 6.71 -10.28 -7.76
CA GLY A 113 5.41 -9.82 -7.30
C GLY A 113 4.80 -8.69 -8.16
N ALA A 114 5.60 -8.01 -8.99
CA ALA A 114 5.08 -7.11 -10.02
C ALA A 114 4.72 -7.84 -11.32
N LEU A 115 5.56 -8.79 -11.76
CA LEU A 115 5.49 -9.38 -13.10
C LEU A 115 4.51 -10.55 -13.22
N TYR A 116 4.31 -11.35 -12.17
CA TYR A 116 3.57 -12.62 -12.26
C TYR A 116 2.13 -12.59 -11.71
N PRO A 117 1.79 -11.85 -10.63
CA PRO A 117 0.41 -11.80 -10.15
C PRO A 117 -0.66 -11.40 -11.19
N PRO A 118 -0.42 -10.44 -12.10
CA PRO A 118 -1.38 -10.16 -13.18
C PRO A 118 -1.63 -11.37 -14.10
N VAL A 119 -0.61 -12.19 -14.34
CA VAL A 119 -0.71 -13.41 -15.16
C VAL A 119 -1.43 -14.51 -14.38
N LEU A 120 -1.17 -14.66 -13.09
CA LEU A 120 -1.87 -15.59 -12.21
C LEU A 120 -3.37 -15.29 -12.15
N ILE A 121 -3.74 -14.03 -11.91
CA ILE A 121 -5.13 -13.58 -11.86
C ILE A 121 -5.83 -13.84 -13.21
N ALA A 122 -5.18 -13.49 -14.33
CA ALA A 122 -5.73 -13.72 -15.66
C ALA A 122 -5.87 -15.22 -15.99
N GLY A 123 -4.89 -16.04 -15.61
CA GLY A 123 -4.85 -17.48 -15.85
C GLY A 123 -5.91 -18.25 -15.06
N LEU A 124 -6.17 -17.86 -13.81
CA LEU A 124 -7.26 -18.42 -13.00
C LEU A 124 -8.64 -17.92 -13.43
N GLY A 125 -8.74 -16.66 -13.87
CA GLY A 125 -10.03 -16.03 -14.17
C GLY A 125 -10.93 -15.85 -12.94
N THR A 126 -10.36 -15.91 -11.74
CA THR A 126 -11.09 -15.73 -10.48
C THR A 126 -11.47 -14.26 -10.26
N ARG A 127 -12.60 -14.05 -9.59
CA ARG A 127 -13.05 -12.74 -9.08
C ARG A 127 -12.82 -12.58 -7.58
N SER A 128 -12.40 -13.66 -6.92
CA SER A 128 -12.14 -13.73 -5.48
C SER A 128 -10.71 -13.24 -5.19
N LEU A 129 -10.45 -11.98 -5.53
CA LEU A 129 -9.16 -11.33 -5.33
C LEU A 129 -9.22 -10.39 -4.13
N PHE A 130 -8.33 -10.63 -3.16
CA PHE A 130 -8.20 -9.83 -1.95
C PHE A 130 -6.76 -9.34 -1.85
N THR A 131 -6.55 -8.07 -1.50
CA THR A 131 -5.19 -7.54 -1.33
C THR A 131 -5.09 -6.65 -0.11
N ALA A 132 -3.85 -6.43 0.34
CA ALA A 132 -3.54 -5.48 1.39
C ALA A 132 -4.03 -4.05 1.09
N SER A 133 -4.36 -3.72 -0.17
CA SER A 133 -4.81 -2.39 -0.57
C SER A 133 -6.10 -1.96 0.12
N THR A 134 -7.01 -2.89 0.40
CA THR A 134 -8.31 -2.64 1.06
C THR A 134 -8.22 -2.55 2.59
N VAL A 135 -7.01 -2.59 3.14
CA VAL A 135 -6.74 -2.26 4.56
C VAL A 135 -5.65 -1.18 4.66
N ASP A 136 -5.42 -0.44 3.57
CA ASP A 136 -4.33 0.53 3.46
C ASP A 136 -4.74 1.70 2.56
N GLN A 137 -4.53 1.60 1.24
CA GLN A 137 -4.57 2.75 0.32
C GLN A 137 -5.66 2.77 -0.76
N MET A 138 -6.56 1.78 -0.82
CA MET A 138 -7.62 1.71 -1.85
C MET A 138 -8.45 3.00 -2.03
N PRO A 139 -8.77 3.79 -0.98
CA PRO A 139 -9.52 5.03 -1.15
C PRO A 139 -8.88 6.03 -2.13
N LYS A 140 -7.54 6.12 -2.14
CA LYS A 140 -6.81 6.99 -3.08
C LYS A 140 -6.87 6.47 -4.51
N HIS A 141 -6.80 5.15 -4.71
CA HIS A 141 -6.95 4.54 -6.03
C HIS A 141 -8.36 4.78 -6.59
N VAL A 142 -9.39 4.65 -5.75
CA VAL A 142 -10.78 4.92 -6.15
C VAL A 142 -10.99 6.40 -6.46
N SER A 143 -10.49 7.32 -5.62
CA SER A 143 -10.61 8.76 -5.88
C SER A 143 -9.91 9.15 -7.19
N SER A 144 -8.68 8.67 -7.42
CA SER A 144 -7.95 8.88 -8.68
C SER A 144 -8.66 8.27 -9.89
N GLY A 145 -9.21 7.06 -9.73
CA GLY A 145 -10.00 6.40 -10.78
C GLY A 145 -11.21 7.24 -11.17
N LEU A 146 -11.95 7.77 -10.20
CA LEU A 146 -13.13 8.59 -10.47
C LEU A 146 -12.79 9.98 -11.03
N LEU A 147 -11.75 10.65 -10.51
CA LEU A 147 -11.33 11.99 -10.96
C LEU A 147 -10.65 11.98 -12.33
N PHE A 148 -9.72 11.05 -12.53
CA PHE A 148 -8.80 11.03 -13.67
C PHE A 148 -9.09 9.89 -14.65
N GLY A 149 -9.97 8.95 -14.29
CA GLY A 149 -10.33 7.79 -15.12
C GLY A 149 -9.32 6.65 -15.07
N ASP A 150 -8.25 6.80 -14.28
CA ASP A 150 -7.21 5.80 -14.07
C ASP A 150 -6.87 5.74 -12.57
N ALA A 151 -7.10 4.58 -11.96
CA ALA A 151 -6.86 4.36 -10.54
C ALA A 151 -5.37 4.42 -10.15
N ASN A 152 -4.46 4.42 -11.12
CA ASN A 152 -3.01 4.57 -10.91
C ASN A 152 -2.51 5.98 -11.24
N ALA A 153 -3.36 6.89 -11.75
CA ALA A 153 -3.01 8.29 -11.94
C ALA A 153 -3.04 9.02 -10.58
N ILE A 154 -1.98 8.85 -9.79
CA ILE A 154 -1.84 9.41 -8.45
C ILE A 154 -0.82 10.54 -8.51
N PRO A 155 -1.23 11.80 -8.30
CA PRO A 155 -0.29 12.90 -8.17
C PRO A 155 0.43 12.79 -6.81
N VAL A 156 1.72 13.11 -6.79
CA VAL A 156 2.56 13.12 -5.59
C VAL A 156 3.09 14.53 -5.33
N PRO A 157 3.30 14.93 -4.07
CA PRO A 157 3.82 16.24 -3.75
C PRO A 157 5.25 16.40 -4.27
N ASP A 158 5.53 17.53 -4.91
CA ASP A 158 6.85 17.92 -5.37
C ASP A 158 7.69 18.49 -4.21
N LEU A 159 8.08 17.58 -3.31
CA LEU A 159 8.70 17.91 -2.01
C LEU A 159 9.94 18.79 -2.12
N ASP A 160 10.64 18.75 -3.26
CA ASP A 160 11.88 19.50 -3.46
C ASP A 160 11.64 20.96 -3.88
N ARG A 161 10.44 21.27 -4.37
CA ARG A 161 10.10 22.60 -4.91
C ARG A 161 8.90 23.28 -4.24
N THR A 162 8.15 22.57 -3.40
CA THR A 162 6.96 23.14 -2.72
C THR A 162 7.32 24.15 -1.63
N ASP A 163 6.53 25.23 -1.52
CA ASP A 163 6.68 26.29 -0.50
C ASP A 163 5.71 26.09 0.69
N HIS A 164 4.62 25.36 0.52
CA HIS A 164 3.68 25.04 1.60
C HIS A 164 3.20 23.60 1.49
N LEU A 165 3.50 22.77 2.51
CA LEU A 165 3.08 21.37 2.56
C LEU A 165 2.05 21.16 3.67
N LEU A 166 0.83 20.80 3.28
CA LEU A 166 -0.25 20.41 4.19
C LEU A 166 -0.38 18.88 4.23
N LEU A 167 -0.05 18.29 5.37
CA LEU A 167 -0.08 16.85 5.61
C LEU A 167 -1.30 16.41 6.41
N ILE A 168 -2.04 15.42 5.90
CA ILE A 168 -3.26 14.89 6.55
C ILE A 168 -3.08 13.40 6.89
N GLY A 169 -3.05 13.04 8.17
CA GLY A 169 -2.94 11.64 8.60
C GLY A 169 -1.68 10.91 8.09
N ALA A 170 -0.63 11.65 7.74
CA ALA A 170 0.60 11.13 7.16
C ALA A 170 1.79 11.32 8.11
N ASN A 171 2.61 10.28 8.28
CA ASN A 171 3.76 10.28 9.19
C ASN A 171 5.04 9.76 8.51
N PRO A 172 5.55 10.47 7.49
CA PRO A 172 6.68 10.02 6.69
C PRO A 172 8.00 9.84 7.46
N LEU A 173 8.16 10.44 8.64
CA LEU A 173 9.36 10.21 9.47
C LEU A 173 9.42 8.82 10.11
N GLU A 174 8.29 8.11 10.16
CA GLU A 174 8.21 6.72 10.67
C GLU A 174 7.91 5.73 9.54
N SER A 175 7.06 6.09 8.58
CA SER A 175 6.68 5.20 7.48
C SER A 175 7.61 5.30 6.26
N ASN A 176 8.45 6.33 6.18
CA ASN A 176 9.23 6.70 4.98
C ASN A 176 8.36 7.02 3.75
N GLY A 177 7.18 7.61 3.96
CA GLY A 177 6.20 7.90 2.89
C GLY A 177 5.10 6.85 2.79
N SER A 178 4.19 7.05 1.85
CA SER A 178 3.15 6.11 1.40
C SER A 178 2.46 6.70 0.16
N LEU A 179 2.37 6.02 -0.98
CA LEU A 179 1.97 6.63 -2.26
C LEU A 179 2.64 8.00 -2.54
N CYS A 180 3.90 8.10 -2.12
CA CYS A 180 4.80 9.23 -2.27
C CYS A 180 6.19 8.68 -1.95
N THR A 181 6.78 8.10 -2.98
CA THR A 181 8.08 7.44 -2.92
C THR A 181 9.16 8.50 -2.85
N ALA A 182 9.75 8.66 -1.66
CA ALA A 182 10.85 9.57 -1.44
C ALA A 182 11.80 9.04 -0.34
N PRO A 183 13.09 8.83 -0.63
CA PRO A 183 14.09 8.63 0.40
C PRO A 183 14.36 9.95 1.11
N ASP A 184 14.89 9.85 2.34
CA ASP A 184 15.26 11.00 3.17
C ASP A 184 14.16 12.05 3.36
N PHE A 185 12.93 11.61 3.65
CA PHE A 185 11.87 12.52 4.10
C PHE A 185 12.32 13.50 5.20
N PRO A 186 13.09 13.09 6.24
CA PRO A 186 13.60 14.03 7.23
C PRO A 186 14.45 15.16 6.63
N GLY A 187 15.37 14.83 5.71
CA GLY A 187 16.19 15.81 5.01
C GLY A 187 15.36 16.72 4.09
N ARG A 188 14.40 16.16 3.34
CA ARG A 188 13.51 16.92 2.45
C ARG A 188 12.63 17.92 3.20
N LEU A 189 12.04 17.52 4.33
CA LEU A 189 11.25 18.44 5.17
C LEU A 189 12.12 19.54 5.81
N LYS A 190 13.36 19.21 6.20
CA LYS A 190 14.32 20.24 6.66
C LYS A 190 14.69 21.21 5.53
N ALA A 191 14.92 20.69 4.32
CA ALA A 191 15.22 21.51 3.15
C ALA A 191 14.05 22.43 2.78
N LEU A 192 12.80 21.96 2.93
CA LEU A 192 11.58 22.77 2.79
C LEU A 192 11.59 23.97 3.71
N ARG A 193 11.87 23.76 4.99
CA ARG A 193 11.92 24.87 5.96
C ARG A 193 13.13 25.77 5.74
N ALA A 194 14.27 25.20 5.36
CA ALA A 194 15.50 25.97 5.09
C ALA A 194 15.35 26.94 3.92
N ARG A 195 14.52 26.62 2.91
CA ARG A 195 14.20 27.53 1.80
C ARG A 195 13.03 28.49 2.09
N GLY A 196 12.55 28.54 3.33
CA GLY A 196 11.46 29.42 3.77
C GLY A 196 10.06 28.86 3.59
N GLY A 197 9.93 27.59 3.18
CA GLY A 197 8.65 26.91 3.08
C GLY A 197 8.08 26.53 4.45
N THR A 198 6.79 26.21 4.49
CA THR A 198 6.05 25.89 5.72
C THR A 198 5.43 24.50 5.69
N LEU A 199 5.36 23.88 6.86
CA LEU A 199 4.80 22.54 7.06
C LEU A 199 3.65 22.58 8.07
N THR A 200 2.46 22.18 7.64
CA THR A 200 1.30 21.96 8.51
C THR A 200 0.99 20.47 8.58
N VAL A 201 0.80 19.93 9.78
CA VAL A 201 0.46 18.52 10.00
C VAL A 201 -0.87 18.42 10.75
N VAL A 202 -1.83 17.70 10.16
CA VAL A 202 -3.12 17.34 10.75
C VAL A 202 -3.06 15.87 11.14
N ASP A 203 -3.00 15.60 12.44
CA ASP A 203 -2.89 14.24 13.00
C ASP A 203 -3.35 14.26 14.47
N PRO A 204 -4.21 13.35 14.94
CA PRO A 204 -4.62 13.28 16.35
C PRO A 204 -3.44 13.04 17.32
N ARG A 205 -2.30 12.56 16.81
CA ARG A 205 -1.07 12.35 17.56
C ARG A 205 -0.02 13.40 17.20
N ARG A 206 0.76 13.82 18.20
CA ARG A 206 1.97 14.62 18.02
C ARG A 206 3.14 13.74 17.57
N THR A 207 3.02 13.23 16.35
CA THR A 207 3.97 12.32 15.69
C THR A 207 5.36 12.93 15.50
N ARG A 208 6.34 12.12 15.09
CA ARG A 208 7.68 12.63 14.77
C ARG A 208 7.66 13.66 13.64
N THR A 209 6.79 13.47 12.64
CA THR A 209 6.55 14.48 11.60
C THR A 209 5.92 15.75 12.17
N ALA A 210 4.89 15.63 13.00
CA ALA A 210 4.22 16.78 13.61
C ALA A 210 5.17 17.67 14.45
N ARG A 211 6.17 17.06 15.11
CA ARG A 211 7.20 17.82 15.86
C ARG A 211 8.13 18.67 14.99
N LEU A 212 8.21 18.39 13.68
CA LEU A 212 8.95 19.22 12.72
C LEU A 212 8.09 20.31 12.08
N ALA A 213 6.76 20.24 12.26
CA ALA A 213 5.81 21.14 11.61
C ALA A 213 5.82 22.52 12.25
N ASP A 214 5.53 23.54 11.43
CA ASP A 214 5.29 24.90 11.89
C ASP A 214 3.91 25.00 12.56
N ARG A 215 2.95 24.15 12.14
CA ARG A 215 1.65 23.98 12.80
C ARG A 215 1.28 22.49 12.90
N HIS A 216 0.84 22.06 14.08
CA HIS A 216 0.22 20.76 14.32
C HIS A 216 -1.24 20.94 14.75
N LEU A 217 -2.17 20.24 14.10
CA LEU A 217 -3.60 20.23 14.45
C LEU A 217 -4.03 18.82 14.87
N ALA A 218 -4.46 18.69 16.12
CA ALA A 218 -4.95 17.44 16.68
C ALA A 218 -6.44 17.21 16.37
N VAL A 219 -6.74 17.00 15.09
CA VAL A 219 -8.11 16.76 14.59
C VAL A 219 -8.75 15.55 15.26
N ARG A 220 -10.08 15.52 15.33
CA ARG A 220 -10.81 14.31 15.75
C ARG A 220 -10.59 13.19 14.70
N PRO A 221 -10.20 11.98 15.11
CA PRO A 221 -10.03 10.88 14.17
C PRO A 221 -11.28 10.63 13.32
N GLY A 222 -11.11 10.47 12.01
CA GLY A 222 -12.19 10.15 11.08
C GLY A 222 -12.96 11.36 10.53
N THR A 223 -12.62 12.59 10.93
CA THR A 223 -13.29 13.81 10.46
C THR A 223 -12.47 14.60 9.44
N ASP A 224 -11.42 14.00 8.89
CA ASP A 224 -10.51 14.62 7.92
C ASP A 224 -11.24 15.13 6.67
N ALA A 225 -12.21 14.35 6.16
CA ALA A 225 -13.03 14.75 5.01
C ALA A 225 -13.86 16.01 5.30
N LEU A 226 -14.37 16.17 6.53
CA LEU A 226 -15.11 17.38 6.92
C LEU A 226 -14.18 18.60 6.95
N LEU A 227 -13.01 18.45 7.56
CA LEU A 227 -11.99 19.50 7.60
C LEU A 227 -11.63 19.95 6.18
N LEU A 228 -11.32 19.01 5.28
CA LEU A 228 -10.94 19.30 3.90
C LEU A 228 -12.10 19.93 3.10
N ALA A 229 -13.34 19.48 3.33
CA ALA A 229 -14.52 20.08 2.72
C ALA A 229 -14.73 21.54 3.18
N ALA A 230 -14.45 21.86 4.45
CA ALA A 230 -14.48 23.23 4.94
C ALA A 230 -13.40 24.11 4.31
N LEU A 231 -12.19 23.57 4.08
CA LEU A 231 -11.15 24.31 3.37
C LEU A 231 -11.59 24.64 1.94
N ALA A 232 -12.13 23.64 1.22
CA ALA A 232 -12.62 23.82 -0.14
C ALA A 232 -13.81 24.79 -0.19
N HIS A 233 -14.72 24.72 0.79
CA HIS A 233 -15.80 25.68 0.95
C HIS A 233 -15.28 27.11 1.09
N VAL A 234 -14.30 27.36 1.96
CA VAL A 234 -13.72 28.71 2.15
C VAL A 234 -13.08 29.22 0.86
N LEU A 235 -12.40 28.36 0.09
CA LEU A 235 -11.83 28.76 -1.19
C LEU A 235 -12.89 29.27 -2.17
N PHE A 236 -14.08 28.65 -2.20
CA PHE A 236 -15.19 29.14 -3.03
C PHE A 236 -15.86 30.38 -2.43
N ASP A 237 -16.18 30.37 -1.14
CA ASP A 237 -16.91 31.45 -0.46
C ASP A 237 -16.15 32.78 -0.49
N GLU A 238 -14.83 32.73 -0.34
CA GLU A 238 -13.95 33.91 -0.39
C GLU A 238 -13.43 34.24 -1.80
N GLY A 239 -13.82 33.48 -2.82
CA GLY A 239 -13.37 33.70 -4.21
C GLY A 239 -11.87 33.46 -4.42
N LEU A 240 -11.29 32.53 -3.66
CA LEU A 240 -9.87 32.16 -3.69
C LEU A 240 -9.57 30.93 -4.56
N ALA A 241 -10.59 30.28 -5.12
CA ALA A 241 -10.41 29.16 -6.04
C ALA A 241 -9.81 29.64 -7.37
N ASP A 242 -8.58 29.24 -7.67
CA ASP A 242 -7.86 29.51 -8.91
C ASP A 242 -7.20 28.23 -9.42
N PRO A 243 -7.86 27.47 -10.30
CA PRO A 243 -7.27 26.24 -10.83
C PRO A 243 -6.10 26.43 -11.80
N GLY A 244 -5.72 27.67 -12.15
CA GLY A 244 -4.56 27.95 -12.97
C GLY A 244 -4.55 27.18 -14.30
N GLU A 245 -3.39 26.61 -14.65
CA GLU A 245 -3.17 25.92 -15.93
C GLU A 245 -4.03 24.66 -16.12
N CYS A 246 -4.56 24.07 -15.04
CA CYS A 246 -5.41 22.89 -15.16
C CYS A 246 -6.86 23.23 -15.55
N ALA A 247 -7.29 24.50 -15.45
CA ALA A 247 -8.67 24.94 -15.68
C ALA A 247 -9.30 24.47 -17.02
N PRO A 248 -8.61 24.51 -18.18
CA PRO A 248 -9.16 24.01 -19.45
C PRO A 248 -9.53 22.52 -19.42
N HIS A 249 -8.88 21.77 -18.54
CA HIS A 249 -9.03 20.32 -18.38
C HIS A 249 -10.04 19.92 -17.31
N LEU A 250 -10.81 20.84 -16.72
CA LEU A 250 -11.77 20.54 -15.66
C LEU A 250 -13.22 20.49 -16.17
N THR A 251 -14.07 19.76 -15.44
CA THR A 251 -15.52 19.83 -15.53
C THR A 251 -16.15 19.65 -14.13
N GLY A 252 -17.31 20.28 -13.90
CA GLY A 252 -18.05 20.19 -12.63
C GLY A 252 -17.60 21.15 -11.52
N LEU A 253 -16.96 22.28 -11.86
CA LEU A 253 -16.49 23.25 -10.86
C LEU A 253 -17.65 23.94 -10.12
N ASP A 254 -18.66 24.40 -10.85
CA ASP A 254 -19.85 25.04 -10.26
C ASP A 254 -20.68 24.03 -9.43
N ASP A 255 -20.81 22.80 -9.95
CA ASP A 255 -21.51 21.71 -9.24
C ASP A 255 -20.79 21.36 -7.93
N LEU A 256 -19.45 21.33 -7.95
CA LEU A 256 -18.63 21.13 -6.76
C LEU A 256 -18.86 22.24 -5.72
N ALA A 257 -18.82 23.50 -6.14
CA ALA A 257 -19.04 24.64 -5.25
C ALA A 257 -20.44 24.58 -4.60
N ALA A 258 -21.47 24.21 -5.38
CA ALA A 258 -22.81 24.01 -4.86
C ALA A 258 -22.88 22.84 -3.86
N ALA A 259 -22.24 21.71 -4.18
CA ALA A 259 -22.25 20.51 -3.34
C ALA A 259 -21.55 20.69 -1.99
N LEU A 260 -20.57 21.60 -1.92
CA LEU A 260 -19.80 21.88 -0.70
C LEU A 260 -20.31 23.06 0.14
N ARG A 261 -21.43 23.69 -0.27
CA ARG A 261 -21.96 24.90 0.38
C ARG A 261 -22.26 24.73 1.88
N ASP A 262 -22.71 23.56 2.29
CA ASP A 262 -23.13 23.33 3.68
C ASP A 262 -21.96 23.09 4.65
N PHE A 263 -20.75 22.82 4.13
CA PHE A 263 -19.56 22.55 4.94
C PHE A 263 -18.86 23.85 5.37
N THR A 264 -19.64 24.80 5.87
CA THR A 264 -19.08 26.05 6.43
C THR A 264 -18.10 25.75 7.57
N PRO A 265 -17.09 26.60 7.81
CA PRO A 265 -16.21 26.47 8.96
C PRO A 265 -16.96 26.32 10.29
N GLU A 266 -18.06 27.03 10.47
CA GLU A 266 -18.92 26.97 11.66
C GLU A 266 -19.61 25.62 11.82
N ALA A 267 -20.14 25.05 10.73
CA ALA A 267 -20.78 23.74 10.77
C ALA A 267 -19.77 22.62 11.05
N VAL A 268 -18.57 22.71 10.47
CA VAL A 268 -17.53 21.68 10.56
C VAL A 268 -16.73 21.76 11.87
N ALA A 269 -16.55 22.95 12.44
CA ALA A 269 -15.68 23.14 13.60
C ALA A 269 -16.01 22.22 14.80
N PRO A 270 -17.28 22.07 15.22
CA PRO A 270 -17.64 21.11 16.28
C PRO A 270 -17.39 19.67 15.86
N ALA A 271 -17.46 19.33 14.58
CA ALA A 271 -17.18 17.97 14.14
C ALA A 271 -15.66 17.66 14.12
N CYS A 272 -14.80 18.65 13.90
CA CYS A 272 -13.36 18.39 13.84
C CYS A 272 -12.62 18.61 15.16
N ASP A 273 -13.26 19.28 16.13
CA ASP A 273 -12.60 19.93 17.28
C ASP A 273 -11.48 20.88 16.83
N VAL A 274 -11.73 21.61 15.74
CA VAL A 274 -10.87 22.65 15.18
C VAL A 274 -11.72 23.89 15.01
N ASP A 275 -11.28 25.03 15.51
CA ASP A 275 -12.09 26.25 15.44
C ASP A 275 -12.24 26.79 14.01
N ALA A 276 -13.35 27.47 13.76
CA ALA A 276 -13.70 27.99 12.44
C ALA A 276 -12.71 29.03 11.90
N ALA A 277 -11.99 29.75 12.77
CA ALA A 277 -10.99 30.73 12.35
C ALA A 277 -9.73 30.02 11.84
N THR A 278 -9.28 28.96 12.51
CA THR A 278 -8.19 28.10 12.08
C THR A 278 -8.48 27.49 10.71
N LEU A 279 -9.71 26.99 10.47
CA LEU A 279 -10.10 26.45 9.16
C LEU A 279 -9.97 27.50 8.05
N ARG A 280 -10.45 28.74 8.27
CA ARG A 280 -10.26 29.84 7.30
C ARG A 280 -8.79 30.17 7.08
N THR A 281 -8.01 30.24 8.16
CA THR A 281 -6.57 30.52 8.07
C THR A 281 -5.85 29.48 7.22
N LEU A 282 -6.13 28.18 7.41
CA LEU A 282 -5.51 27.13 6.60
C LEU A 282 -5.86 27.25 5.11
N ALA A 283 -7.13 27.53 4.78
CA ALA A 283 -7.55 27.69 3.39
C ALA A 283 -6.88 28.91 2.73
N ARG A 284 -6.81 30.04 3.45
CA ARG A 284 -6.14 31.26 2.98
C ARG A 284 -4.64 31.08 2.84
N GLU A 285 -3.99 30.41 3.78
CA GLU A 285 -2.56 30.07 3.70
C GLU A 285 -2.26 29.19 2.48
N LEU A 286 -3.12 28.20 2.21
CA LEU A 286 -2.98 27.33 1.04
C LEU A 286 -3.14 28.12 -0.28
N ALA A 287 -4.13 29.01 -0.38
CA ALA A 287 -4.36 29.83 -1.56
C ALA A 287 -3.29 30.91 -1.78
N ALA A 288 -2.73 31.46 -0.70
CA ALA A 288 -1.74 32.54 -0.76
C ALA A 288 -0.31 32.04 -1.02
N ALA A 289 -0.03 30.75 -0.79
CA ALA A 289 1.29 30.17 -1.00
C ALA A 289 1.69 30.23 -2.49
N PRO A 290 2.94 30.59 -2.84
CA PRO A 290 3.38 30.64 -4.24
C PRO A 290 3.28 29.28 -4.96
N THR A 291 3.60 28.21 -4.22
CA THR A 291 3.35 26.81 -4.57
C THR A 291 2.98 26.04 -3.31
N ALA A 292 2.03 25.11 -3.42
CA ALA A 292 1.62 24.29 -2.29
C ALA A 292 1.27 22.86 -2.69
N ALA A 293 1.39 21.92 -1.77
CA ALA A 293 0.90 20.57 -1.96
C ALA A 293 0.10 20.10 -0.73
N VAL A 294 -1.09 19.56 -0.99
CA VAL A 294 -1.87 18.82 0.01
C VAL A 294 -1.62 17.33 -0.18
N TYR A 295 -1.26 16.63 0.89
CA TYR A 295 -0.92 15.21 0.87
C TYR A 295 -1.53 14.50 2.08
N GLY A 296 -2.44 13.55 1.83
CA GLY A 296 -3.10 12.76 2.86
C GLY A 296 -2.89 11.26 2.70
N ARG A 297 -2.66 10.51 3.80
CA ARG A 297 -2.31 9.07 3.79
C ARG A 297 -3.04 8.25 4.85
N ILE A 298 -2.49 7.10 5.27
CA ILE A 298 -3.18 6.02 5.97
C ILE A 298 -4.11 6.47 7.09
N GLY A 299 -3.73 7.47 7.89
CA GLY A 299 -4.59 8.03 8.94
C GLY A 299 -5.91 8.61 8.43
N SER A 300 -5.94 9.15 7.20
CA SER A 300 -7.13 9.66 6.52
C SER A 300 -7.70 8.70 5.46
N CYS A 301 -7.07 7.55 5.20
CA CYS A 301 -7.59 6.52 4.28
C CYS A 301 -8.40 5.45 5.02
N THR A 302 -7.94 5.02 6.20
CA THR A 302 -8.55 3.92 6.97
C THR A 302 -9.60 4.45 7.96
N VAL A 303 -10.46 5.35 7.49
CA VAL A 303 -11.52 6.04 8.23
C VAL A 303 -12.84 5.94 7.45
N PRO A 304 -14.02 6.21 8.04
CA PRO A 304 -15.30 6.00 7.37
C PRO A 304 -15.47 6.75 6.04
N HIS A 305 -14.82 7.91 5.88
CA HIS A 305 -14.92 8.76 4.69
C HIS A 305 -13.59 8.84 3.92
N GLY A 306 -12.81 7.76 3.91
CA GLY A 306 -11.46 7.74 3.34
C GLY A 306 -11.40 8.09 1.86
N THR A 307 -12.41 7.68 1.07
CA THR A 307 -12.46 8.00 -0.37
C THR A 307 -12.76 9.47 -0.59
N LEU A 308 -13.69 10.04 0.18
CA LEU A 308 -14.00 11.47 0.14
C LEU A 308 -12.82 12.33 0.62
N ALA A 309 -12.11 11.91 1.67
CA ALA A 309 -10.90 12.59 2.12
C ALA A 309 -9.82 12.58 1.03
N SER A 310 -9.58 11.44 0.38
CA SER A 310 -8.61 11.31 -0.71
C SER A 310 -8.98 12.16 -1.94
N TRP A 311 -10.28 12.23 -2.27
CA TRP A 311 -10.82 13.11 -3.30
C TRP A 311 -10.63 14.59 -2.95
N LEU A 312 -10.95 14.99 -1.73
CA LEU A 312 -10.81 16.39 -1.29
C LEU A 312 -9.35 16.86 -1.25
N VAL A 313 -8.39 15.97 -0.98
CA VAL A 313 -6.96 16.27 -1.13
C VAL A 313 -6.64 16.71 -2.56
N ASP A 314 -7.11 15.98 -3.57
CA ASP A 314 -6.89 16.36 -4.98
C ASP A 314 -7.67 17.63 -5.34
N VAL A 315 -8.92 17.76 -4.86
CA VAL A 315 -9.72 18.97 -5.04
C VAL A 315 -8.98 20.20 -4.52
N LEU A 316 -8.40 20.18 -3.33
CA LEU A 316 -7.66 21.33 -2.80
C LEU A 316 -6.41 21.65 -3.63
N ASN A 317 -5.67 20.65 -4.11
CA ASN A 317 -4.57 20.89 -5.05
C ASN A 317 -5.07 21.50 -6.36
N ILE A 318 -6.24 21.10 -6.86
CA ILE A 318 -6.86 21.66 -8.06
C ILE A 318 -7.32 23.09 -7.82
N LEU A 319 -8.12 23.34 -6.78
CA LEU A 319 -8.70 24.66 -6.50
C LEU A 319 -7.66 25.74 -6.19
N THR A 320 -6.43 25.36 -5.85
CA THR A 320 -5.32 26.29 -5.60
C THR A 320 -4.30 26.33 -6.74
N GLY A 321 -4.60 25.72 -7.89
CA GLY A 321 -3.76 25.79 -9.07
C GLY A 321 -2.43 25.05 -8.93
N ASN A 322 -2.41 24.05 -8.04
CA ASN A 322 -1.23 23.26 -7.68
C ASN A 322 -1.27 21.84 -8.23
N LEU A 323 -2.38 21.37 -8.82
CA LEU A 323 -2.38 20.10 -9.53
C LEU A 323 -1.53 20.20 -10.80
N ASP A 324 -0.61 19.25 -10.94
CA ASP A 324 0.28 19.04 -12.08
C ASP A 324 1.18 20.24 -12.42
N ARG A 325 1.57 20.99 -11.38
CA ARG A 325 2.46 22.16 -11.46
C ARG A 325 3.74 21.94 -10.64
N PRO A 326 4.93 22.40 -11.10
CA PRO A 326 6.15 22.39 -10.28
C PRO A 326 5.95 23.10 -8.93
N GLY A 327 6.36 22.44 -7.84
CA GLY A 327 6.10 22.87 -6.46
C GLY A 327 4.71 22.50 -5.92
N GLY A 328 3.83 21.97 -6.77
CA GLY A 328 2.52 21.43 -6.42
C GLY A 328 2.50 19.91 -6.29
N ALA A 329 1.43 19.27 -6.76
CA ALA A 329 1.27 17.82 -6.81
C ALA A 329 1.28 17.31 -8.26
N LEU A 330 2.30 16.52 -8.66
CA LEU A 330 2.59 16.15 -10.05
C LEU A 330 2.45 14.65 -10.30
N PHE A 331 2.12 14.25 -11.53
CA PHE A 331 2.03 12.82 -11.91
C PHE A 331 3.42 12.23 -12.26
N PRO A 332 3.96 11.26 -11.50
CA PRO A 332 5.24 10.64 -11.81
C PRO A 332 5.22 9.83 -13.11
N GLN A 333 6.34 9.79 -13.83
CA GLN A 333 6.47 9.04 -15.08
C GLN A 333 7.59 8.01 -14.95
N ALA A 334 7.24 6.73 -14.85
CA ALA A 334 8.21 5.66 -14.70
C ALA A 334 8.82 5.26 -16.05
N ALA A 335 10.07 4.80 -16.04
CA ALA A 335 10.74 4.27 -17.23
C ALA A 335 10.03 3.06 -17.86
N THR A 336 9.32 2.29 -17.03
CA THR A 336 8.56 1.10 -17.45
C THR A 336 7.07 1.37 -17.63
N ASP A 337 6.64 2.64 -17.62
CA ASP A 337 5.25 2.97 -17.97
C ASP A 337 4.94 2.55 -19.40
N ARG A 338 3.65 2.33 -19.69
CA ARG A 338 3.22 2.09 -21.08
C ARG A 338 3.55 3.31 -21.94
N THR A 339 3.79 3.06 -23.22
CA THR A 339 3.98 4.12 -24.22
C THR A 339 2.89 5.19 -24.07
N PRO A 340 3.27 6.47 -23.95
CA PRO A 340 2.34 7.59 -23.90
C PRO A 340 1.26 7.51 -24.98
N ARG A 341 -0.01 7.42 -24.55
CA ARG A 341 -1.15 7.58 -25.45
C ARG A 341 -1.48 9.06 -25.63
N PRO A 342 -1.90 9.50 -26.83
CA PRO A 342 -2.49 10.82 -27.01
C PRO A 342 -3.61 11.06 -25.99
N ALA A 343 -3.71 12.29 -25.50
CA ALA A 343 -4.78 12.66 -24.60
C ALA A 343 -6.14 12.59 -25.30
N GLY A 344 -7.16 12.17 -24.56
CA GLY A 344 -8.52 12.09 -25.08
C GLY A 344 -9.44 11.26 -24.18
N PRO A 345 -10.75 11.23 -24.50
CA PRO A 345 -11.73 10.41 -23.80
C PRO A 345 -11.31 8.94 -23.69
N GLY A 346 -11.42 8.38 -22.49
CA GLY A 346 -11.21 6.97 -22.20
C GLY A 346 -12.50 6.25 -21.81
N ARG A 347 -12.36 5.02 -21.30
CA ARG A 347 -13.51 4.23 -20.81
C ARG A 347 -14.02 4.70 -19.44
N GLY A 348 -13.25 5.55 -18.76
CA GLY A 348 -13.44 5.89 -17.36
C GLY A 348 -13.16 4.72 -16.41
N PHE A 349 -13.38 4.98 -15.13
CA PHE A 349 -13.31 4.02 -14.05
C PHE A 349 -14.72 3.64 -13.60
N ALA A 350 -14.90 2.40 -13.14
CA ALA A 350 -16.18 1.90 -12.64
C ALA A 350 -15.94 1.03 -11.41
N LEU A 351 -16.86 1.15 -10.46
CA LEU A 351 -16.93 0.36 -9.23
C LEU A 351 -18.08 -0.66 -9.33
N GLY A 352 -18.07 -1.68 -8.48
CA GLY A 352 -19.21 -2.60 -8.32
C GLY A 352 -19.55 -3.38 -9.58
N ARG A 353 -18.55 -3.71 -10.42
CA ARG A 353 -18.78 -4.54 -11.63
C ARG A 353 -19.22 -5.95 -11.26
N TRP A 354 -18.83 -6.40 -10.07
CA TRP A 354 -19.37 -7.52 -9.33
C TRP A 354 -19.30 -7.19 -7.84
N HIS A 355 -19.81 -8.10 -7.00
CA HIS A 355 -19.88 -7.93 -5.55
C HIS A 355 -19.34 -9.18 -4.84
N SER A 356 -18.98 -9.06 -3.57
CA SER A 356 -18.78 -10.21 -2.69
C SER A 356 -20.08 -11.00 -2.55
N ARG A 357 -19.97 -12.29 -2.22
CA ARG A 357 -21.09 -13.23 -2.18
C ARG A 357 -21.96 -13.06 -0.93
N VAL A 358 -21.37 -12.71 0.21
CA VAL A 358 -22.08 -12.69 1.50
C VAL A 358 -22.61 -11.29 1.80
N SER A 359 -21.72 -10.35 2.14
CA SER A 359 -22.13 -8.98 2.51
C SER A 359 -22.35 -8.04 1.31
N ARG A 360 -22.29 -8.56 0.07
CA ARG A 360 -22.56 -7.84 -1.18
C ARG A 360 -21.73 -6.57 -1.35
N HIS A 361 -20.50 -6.56 -0.84
CA HIS A 361 -19.60 -5.43 -0.97
C HIS A 361 -19.19 -5.24 -2.44
N PRO A 362 -19.21 -4.00 -2.98
CA PRO A 362 -18.85 -3.75 -4.37
C PRO A 362 -17.35 -3.93 -4.58
N GLU A 363 -16.98 -4.48 -5.74
CA GLU A 363 -15.59 -4.53 -6.17
C GLU A 363 -15.02 -3.13 -6.44
N ALA A 364 -13.76 -2.92 -6.04
CA ALA A 364 -12.94 -1.77 -6.43
C ALA A 364 -11.61 -2.23 -7.04
N LYS A 365 -11.27 -1.74 -8.24
CA LYS A 365 -9.95 -1.96 -8.90
C LYS A 365 -9.51 -3.43 -9.08
N GLY A 366 -10.47 -4.32 -9.20
CA GLY A 366 -10.39 -5.76 -9.41
C GLY A 366 -10.54 -6.56 -8.12
N GLU A 367 -10.74 -5.91 -6.99
CA GLU A 367 -10.51 -6.47 -5.66
C GLU A 367 -11.79 -6.38 -4.80
N LEU A 368 -12.01 -7.40 -3.98
CA LEU A 368 -13.01 -7.41 -2.92
C LEU A 368 -12.35 -6.98 -1.58
N PRO A 369 -13.13 -6.47 -0.61
CA PRO A 369 -12.61 -6.12 0.71
C PRO A 369 -11.92 -7.31 1.39
N LEU A 370 -10.70 -7.12 1.88
CA LEU A 370 -10.00 -8.17 2.62
C LEU A 370 -10.76 -8.59 3.89
N SER A 371 -11.52 -7.67 4.50
CA SER A 371 -12.41 -7.97 5.63
C SER A 371 -13.52 -8.98 5.29
N ALA A 372 -13.88 -9.12 4.01
CA ALA A 372 -14.87 -10.11 3.57
C ALA A 372 -14.28 -11.52 3.40
N LEU A 373 -12.96 -11.69 3.45
CA LEU A 373 -12.33 -12.98 3.15
C LEU A 373 -12.85 -14.12 4.04
N ALA A 374 -13.04 -13.88 5.34
CA ALA A 374 -13.51 -14.90 6.25
C ALA A 374 -14.94 -15.38 5.90
N GLU A 375 -15.86 -14.44 5.63
CA GLU A 375 -17.23 -14.79 5.23
C GLU A 375 -17.30 -15.46 3.86
N GLU A 376 -16.46 -15.05 2.92
CA GLU A 376 -16.40 -15.65 1.58
C GLU A 376 -15.96 -17.13 1.64
N ILE A 377 -15.22 -17.52 2.68
CA ILE A 377 -14.83 -18.91 2.97
C ILE A 377 -15.91 -19.65 3.77
N ASP A 378 -16.34 -19.10 4.91
CA ASP A 378 -17.06 -19.86 5.95
C ASP A 378 -18.59 -19.80 5.87
N THR A 379 -19.16 -18.87 5.07
CA THR A 379 -20.60 -18.62 5.07
C THR A 379 -21.24 -19.17 3.79
N PRO A 380 -22.09 -20.20 3.84
CA PRO A 380 -22.83 -20.67 2.67
C PRO A 380 -23.92 -19.68 2.25
N THR A 381 -24.12 -19.50 0.96
CA THR A 381 -25.23 -18.70 0.38
C THR A 381 -25.71 -19.36 -0.91
N ASP A 382 -26.88 -18.95 -1.40
CA ASP A 382 -27.38 -19.38 -2.72
C ASP A 382 -26.62 -18.69 -3.89
N GLU A 383 -25.73 -17.75 -3.58
CA GLU A 383 -25.03 -16.91 -4.55
C GLU A 383 -23.66 -17.47 -4.95
N GLY A 384 -23.63 -18.69 -5.50
CA GLY A 384 -22.37 -19.32 -5.95
C GLY A 384 -21.56 -19.97 -4.83
N GLU A 385 -20.39 -20.48 -5.18
CA GLU A 385 -19.58 -21.32 -4.28
C GLU A 385 -18.74 -20.49 -3.30
N PRO A 386 -18.62 -20.93 -2.03
CA PRO A 386 -17.60 -20.40 -1.13
C PRO A 386 -16.18 -20.57 -1.67
N VAL A 387 -15.26 -19.76 -1.16
CA VAL A 387 -13.83 -19.97 -1.39
C VAL A 387 -13.42 -21.29 -0.73
N ARG A 388 -13.05 -22.26 -1.56
CA ARG A 388 -12.60 -23.61 -1.17
C ARG A 388 -11.10 -23.75 -1.21
N ALA A 389 -10.43 -22.99 -2.08
CA ALA A 389 -8.97 -22.97 -2.11
C ALA A 389 -8.40 -21.55 -2.11
N LEU A 390 -7.19 -21.39 -1.60
CA LEU A 390 -6.55 -20.08 -1.47
C LEU A 390 -5.10 -20.10 -1.95
N VAL A 391 -4.74 -19.13 -2.79
CA VAL A 391 -3.36 -18.81 -3.14
C VAL A 391 -2.94 -17.53 -2.41
N ALA A 392 -2.09 -17.64 -1.40
CA ALA A 392 -1.59 -16.50 -0.64
C ALA A 392 -0.14 -16.19 -1.03
N VAL A 393 0.15 -14.97 -1.49
CA VAL A 393 1.51 -14.55 -1.87
C VAL A 393 1.95 -13.41 -0.95
N ALA A 394 3.03 -13.65 -0.21
CA ALA A 394 3.67 -12.73 0.73
C ALA A 394 2.66 -12.02 1.65
N ALA A 395 1.76 -12.79 2.27
CA ALA A 395 0.59 -12.28 2.98
C ALA A 395 0.44 -12.90 4.36
N ASN A 396 -0.07 -12.10 5.30
CA ASN A 396 -0.44 -12.56 6.64
C ASN A 396 -1.74 -11.89 7.14
N PRO A 397 -2.87 -12.08 6.43
CA PRO A 397 -4.16 -11.48 6.78
C PRO A 397 -4.68 -11.88 8.16
N VAL A 398 -4.29 -13.03 8.72
CA VAL A 398 -4.64 -13.38 10.12
C VAL A 398 -4.16 -12.32 11.13
N LEU A 399 -3.04 -11.64 10.85
CA LEU A 399 -2.60 -10.51 11.66
C LEU A 399 -2.97 -9.15 11.07
N SER A 400 -3.06 -9.02 9.74
CA SER A 400 -3.22 -7.72 9.10
C SER A 400 -4.65 -7.30 8.78
N ALA A 401 -5.60 -8.22 8.71
CA ALA A 401 -7.02 -7.94 8.47
C ALA A 401 -7.82 -7.86 9.79
N PRO A 402 -8.97 -7.15 9.81
CA PRO A 402 -9.95 -7.24 10.90
C PRO A 402 -10.38 -8.68 11.19
N ASP A 403 -10.71 -8.98 12.44
CA ASP A 403 -11.16 -10.29 12.94
C ASP A 403 -10.29 -11.47 12.47
N GLY A 404 -9.01 -11.41 12.86
CA GLY A 404 -8.07 -12.48 12.55
C GLY A 404 -8.41 -13.81 13.24
N ASP A 405 -9.18 -13.81 14.33
CA ASP A 405 -9.66 -15.03 14.98
C ASP A 405 -10.67 -15.79 14.12
N ARG A 406 -11.64 -15.10 13.52
CA ARG A 406 -12.55 -15.71 12.55
C ARG A 406 -11.80 -16.17 11.32
N LEU A 407 -10.89 -15.34 10.79
CA LEU A 407 -10.11 -15.72 9.62
C LEU A 407 -9.21 -16.95 9.87
N ASP A 408 -8.54 -17.05 11.02
CA ASP A 408 -7.74 -18.22 11.40
C ASP A 408 -8.58 -19.51 11.37
N LYS A 409 -9.83 -19.45 11.84
CA LYS A 409 -10.77 -20.60 11.79
C LYS A 409 -11.22 -20.90 10.38
N ALA A 410 -11.60 -19.88 9.61
CA ALA A 410 -12.09 -20.03 8.25
C ALA A 410 -11.03 -20.68 7.35
N LEU A 411 -9.77 -20.22 7.43
CA LEU A 411 -8.65 -20.81 6.67
C LEU A 411 -8.46 -22.31 6.96
N GLY A 412 -8.73 -22.75 8.20
CA GLY A 412 -8.67 -24.17 8.58
C GLY A 412 -9.77 -25.05 7.94
N SER A 413 -10.75 -24.46 7.26
CA SER A 413 -11.83 -25.16 6.56
C SER A 413 -11.66 -25.26 5.03
N LEU A 414 -10.57 -24.70 4.48
CA LEU A 414 -10.27 -24.77 3.06
C LEU A 414 -9.98 -26.21 2.64
N ASP A 415 -10.36 -26.56 1.42
CA ASP A 415 -10.02 -27.84 0.78
C ASP A 415 -8.55 -27.88 0.37
N PHE A 416 -7.98 -26.73 0.01
CA PHE A 416 -6.57 -26.61 -0.35
C PHE A 416 -6.03 -25.19 -0.18
N MET A 417 -4.80 -25.03 0.31
CA MET A 417 -4.14 -23.73 0.37
C MET A 417 -2.66 -23.83 -0.01
N VAL A 418 -2.21 -22.89 -0.86
CA VAL A 418 -0.78 -22.69 -1.14
C VAL A 418 -0.35 -21.29 -0.67
N SER A 419 0.80 -21.22 -0.01
CA SER A 419 1.38 -19.97 0.48
C SER A 419 2.80 -19.79 -0.07
N VAL A 420 3.06 -18.65 -0.71
CA VAL A 420 4.40 -18.22 -1.10
C VAL A 420 4.88 -17.21 -0.07
N ASP A 421 5.66 -17.66 0.92
CA ASP A 421 6.10 -16.82 2.05
C ASP A 421 7.47 -17.29 2.60
N PRO A 422 8.37 -16.37 2.99
CA PRO A 422 9.66 -16.76 3.55
C PRO A 422 9.56 -17.34 4.98
N TYR A 423 8.43 -17.21 5.66
CA TYR A 423 8.22 -17.72 7.02
C TYR A 423 6.99 -18.63 7.11
N LEU A 424 6.97 -19.50 8.12
CA LEU A 424 5.72 -20.14 8.55
C LEU A 424 5.00 -19.21 9.53
N ASN A 425 4.27 -18.24 9.01
CA ASN A 425 3.47 -17.26 9.76
C ASN A 425 2.05 -17.76 10.11
N GLU A 426 1.27 -16.91 10.78
CA GLU A 426 -0.09 -17.19 11.30
C GLU A 426 -1.10 -17.55 10.20
N THR A 427 -0.91 -17.08 8.97
CA THR A 427 -1.73 -17.45 7.81
C THR A 427 -1.19 -18.72 7.15
N SER A 428 0.11 -18.76 6.84
CA SER A 428 0.73 -19.86 6.09
C SER A 428 0.75 -21.21 6.84
N ARG A 429 0.58 -21.23 8.17
CA ARG A 429 0.40 -22.48 8.95
C ARG A 429 -0.81 -23.30 8.52
N HIS A 430 -1.79 -22.68 7.85
CA HIS A 430 -2.97 -23.36 7.29
C HIS A 430 -2.71 -23.96 5.91
N ALA A 431 -1.63 -23.58 5.22
CA ALA A 431 -1.35 -24.05 3.87
C ALA A 431 -1.06 -25.55 3.82
N ASP A 432 -1.45 -26.19 2.74
CA ASP A 432 -1.02 -27.55 2.37
C ASP A 432 0.36 -27.54 1.74
N VAL A 433 0.71 -26.43 1.07
CA VAL A 433 2.04 -26.21 0.49
C VAL A 433 2.55 -24.81 0.82
N VAL A 434 3.76 -24.72 1.38
CA VAL A 434 4.48 -23.45 1.57
C VAL A 434 5.70 -23.42 0.66
N LEU A 435 5.79 -22.40 -0.19
CA LEU A 435 6.84 -22.21 -1.19
C LEU A 435 7.72 -21.01 -0.80
N PRO A 436 8.92 -21.22 -0.25
CA PRO A 436 9.70 -20.11 0.28
C PRO A 436 10.49 -19.37 -0.82
N PRO A 437 10.28 -18.05 -1.00
CA PRO A 437 11.15 -17.25 -1.85
C PRO A 437 12.55 -17.11 -1.22
N PRO A 438 13.59 -16.91 -2.05
CA PRO A 438 14.95 -16.73 -1.55
C PRO A 438 15.09 -15.43 -0.72
N PRO A 439 16.18 -15.27 0.03
CA PRO A 439 16.49 -14.01 0.72
C PRO A 439 16.61 -12.87 -0.30
N PRO A 440 16.23 -11.62 0.05
CA PRO A 440 16.26 -10.53 -0.90
C PRO A 440 17.64 -10.30 -1.53
N ALA A 441 18.75 -10.56 -0.82
CA ALA A 441 20.09 -10.46 -1.39
C ALA A 441 20.37 -11.45 -2.52
N GLN A 442 19.59 -12.54 -2.63
CA GLN A 442 19.69 -13.58 -3.65
C GLN A 442 18.71 -13.40 -4.82
N SER A 443 17.90 -12.33 -4.83
CA SER A 443 16.97 -12.01 -5.92
C SER A 443 17.42 -10.76 -6.68
N PRO A 444 17.06 -10.57 -7.96
CA PRO A 444 17.16 -9.26 -8.61
C PRO A 444 16.09 -8.28 -8.07
N HIS A 445 16.25 -6.98 -8.34
CA HIS A 445 15.30 -5.93 -7.92
C HIS A 445 15.17 -4.80 -8.93
N HIS A 446 13.92 -4.45 -9.24
CA HIS A 446 13.47 -3.23 -9.89
C HIS A 446 12.14 -2.83 -9.25
N ASP A 447 11.95 -1.55 -8.95
CA ASP A 447 10.68 -1.07 -8.38
C ASP A 447 9.71 -0.63 -9.48
N PHE A 448 8.74 -1.48 -9.83
CA PHE A 448 7.73 -1.12 -10.83
C PHE A 448 6.70 -0.13 -10.27
N ALA A 449 6.07 -0.47 -9.15
CA ALA A 449 4.98 0.33 -8.58
C ALA A 449 5.46 1.65 -7.98
N PHE A 450 6.61 1.67 -7.32
CA PHE A 450 7.09 2.87 -6.62
C PHE A 450 7.74 3.89 -7.56
N ASN A 451 8.23 3.47 -8.73
CA ASN A 451 8.66 4.42 -9.76
C ASN A 451 7.48 5.24 -10.31
N THR A 452 6.25 4.72 -10.30
CA THR A 452 5.04 5.50 -10.67
C THR A 452 4.53 6.40 -9.55
N LEU A 453 5.22 6.41 -8.39
CA LEU A 453 4.88 7.19 -7.20
C LEU A 453 6.07 8.04 -6.72
N ALA A 454 7.16 8.07 -7.48
CA ALA A 454 8.40 8.73 -7.11
C ALA A 454 8.29 10.24 -7.23
N VAL A 455 8.81 10.96 -6.22
CA VAL A 455 8.89 12.44 -6.24
C VAL A 455 9.93 12.98 -7.23
N ARG A 456 10.66 12.09 -7.91
CA ARG A 456 11.63 12.38 -8.96
C ARG A 456 11.69 11.20 -9.92
N ASN A 457 11.75 11.46 -11.23
CA ASN A 457 11.85 10.40 -12.21
C ASN A 457 13.25 9.79 -12.15
N GLN A 458 13.34 8.49 -11.91
CA GLN A 458 14.59 7.75 -11.86
C GLN A 458 14.34 6.30 -12.29
N VAL A 459 15.40 5.61 -12.70
CA VAL A 459 15.36 4.19 -13.01
C VAL A 459 16.59 3.50 -12.43
N ARG A 460 16.35 2.36 -11.75
CA ARG A 460 17.38 1.55 -11.09
C ARG A 460 17.07 0.07 -11.27
N TYR A 461 18.11 -0.74 -11.42
CA TYR A 461 18.03 -2.19 -11.41
C TYR A 461 19.26 -2.76 -10.72
N THR A 462 19.09 -3.77 -9.89
CA THR A 462 20.21 -4.53 -9.31
C THR A 462 19.97 -6.02 -9.50
N ARG A 463 20.94 -6.72 -10.09
CA ARG A 463 20.99 -8.19 -10.04
C ARG A 463 21.17 -8.68 -8.59
N ALA A 464 21.00 -9.98 -8.39
CA ALA A 464 21.24 -10.62 -7.10
C ALA A 464 22.65 -10.27 -6.56
N ALA A 465 22.71 -9.73 -5.35
CA ALA A 465 23.96 -9.34 -4.70
C ALA A 465 24.77 -10.57 -4.25
N VAL A 466 24.07 -11.64 -3.92
CA VAL A 466 24.59 -12.97 -3.57
C VAL A 466 24.01 -13.99 -4.57
N PRO A 467 24.80 -14.92 -5.13
CA PRO A 467 24.25 -15.97 -5.98
C PRO A 467 23.19 -16.81 -5.26
N LEU A 468 22.20 -17.30 -6.01
CA LEU A 468 21.18 -18.20 -5.47
C LEU A 468 21.85 -19.49 -4.94
N GLU A 469 21.53 -19.88 -3.70
CA GLU A 469 22.05 -21.11 -3.10
C GLU A 469 21.56 -22.37 -3.85
N ASN A 470 22.43 -23.39 -3.95
CA ASN A 470 22.07 -24.68 -4.55
C ASN A 470 20.81 -25.29 -3.89
N GLY A 471 19.85 -25.73 -4.69
CA GLY A 471 18.60 -26.32 -4.22
C GLY A 471 17.49 -25.30 -3.86
N ARG A 472 17.77 -23.99 -3.90
CA ARG A 472 16.73 -22.96 -3.87
C ARG A 472 16.18 -22.70 -5.28
N MET A 473 15.01 -22.07 -5.32
CA MET A 473 14.36 -21.62 -6.54
C MET A 473 14.18 -20.10 -6.51
N ALA A 474 14.31 -19.45 -7.66
CA ALA A 474 14.04 -18.02 -7.78
C ALA A 474 12.55 -17.72 -7.58
N GLU A 475 12.21 -16.58 -6.97
CA GLU A 475 10.81 -16.18 -6.76
C GLU A 475 10.01 -16.09 -8.07
N THR A 476 10.66 -15.61 -9.15
CA THR A 476 10.10 -15.55 -10.51
C THR A 476 9.71 -16.93 -11.02
N GLU A 477 10.57 -17.93 -10.82
CA GLU A 477 10.31 -19.32 -11.20
C GLU A 477 9.21 -19.96 -10.32
N ILE A 478 9.20 -19.67 -9.01
CA ILE A 478 8.14 -20.15 -8.10
C ILE A 478 6.77 -19.71 -8.62
N LEU A 479 6.62 -18.42 -8.95
CA LEU A 479 5.35 -17.88 -9.44
C LEU A 479 5.03 -18.35 -10.87
N ALA A 480 6.03 -18.50 -11.75
CA ALA A 480 5.82 -19.07 -13.08
C ALA A 480 5.28 -20.50 -13.00
N ARG A 481 5.90 -21.37 -12.18
CA ARG A 481 5.44 -22.75 -11.97
C ARG A 481 4.07 -22.81 -11.31
N LEU A 482 3.78 -21.91 -10.37
CA LEU A 482 2.44 -21.78 -9.80
C LEU A 482 1.40 -21.43 -10.86
N ILE A 483 1.69 -20.46 -11.74
CA ILE A 483 0.83 -20.12 -12.89
C ILE A 483 0.59 -21.35 -13.76
N LEU A 484 1.65 -22.06 -14.14
CA LEU A 484 1.54 -23.26 -14.96
C LEU A 484 0.69 -24.33 -14.28
N ALA A 485 0.88 -24.56 -12.97
CA ALA A 485 0.09 -25.52 -12.20
C ALA A 485 -1.41 -25.16 -12.21
N VAL A 486 -1.76 -23.90 -11.90
CA VAL A 486 -3.17 -23.48 -11.85
C VAL A 486 -3.83 -23.43 -13.22
N THR A 487 -3.07 -23.17 -14.29
CA THR A 487 -3.58 -23.21 -15.67
C THR A 487 -3.57 -24.62 -16.28
N GLY A 488 -3.22 -25.65 -15.50
CA GLY A 488 -3.23 -27.03 -15.94
C GLY A 488 -2.09 -27.42 -16.88
N MET A 489 -1.02 -26.63 -16.90
CA MET A 489 0.22 -26.81 -17.67
C MET A 489 1.39 -27.23 -16.77
N HIS A 490 1.11 -27.87 -15.62
CA HIS A 490 2.14 -28.39 -14.72
C HIS A 490 3.15 -29.26 -15.47
N GLY A 491 4.44 -29.09 -15.17
CA GLY A 491 5.55 -29.77 -15.84
C GLY A 491 6.06 -29.08 -17.12
N ALA A 492 5.39 -28.04 -17.62
CA ALA A 492 5.93 -27.19 -18.68
C ALA A 492 7.12 -26.35 -18.20
N ASP A 493 7.89 -25.85 -19.16
CA ASP A 493 9.02 -24.95 -18.90
C ASP A 493 8.52 -23.61 -18.32
N PRO A 494 8.98 -23.18 -17.12
CA PRO A 494 8.60 -21.89 -16.54
C PRO A 494 8.89 -20.68 -17.45
N ASP A 495 9.91 -20.75 -18.31
CA ASP A 495 10.25 -19.66 -19.23
C ASP A 495 9.16 -19.38 -20.27
N ALA A 496 8.27 -20.36 -20.51
CA ALA A 496 7.12 -20.19 -21.40
C ALA A 496 6.16 -19.08 -20.94
N VAL A 497 6.08 -18.82 -19.62
CA VAL A 497 5.24 -17.76 -19.05
C VAL A 497 5.73 -16.39 -19.51
N ASP A 498 7.03 -16.13 -19.39
CA ASP A 498 7.62 -14.85 -19.79
C ASP A 498 7.63 -14.67 -21.31
N ALA A 499 7.94 -15.74 -22.06
CA ALA A 499 7.88 -15.75 -23.52
C ALA A 499 6.48 -15.40 -24.04
N MET A 500 5.42 -15.96 -23.43
CA MET A 500 4.04 -15.65 -23.76
C MET A 500 3.73 -14.17 -23.51
N VAL A 501 4.14 -13.61 -22.37
CA VAL A 501 3.88 -12.19 -22.05
C VAL A 501 4.62 -11.25 -23.01
N ILE A 502 5.86 -11.58 -23.37
CA ILE A 502 6.64 -10.81 -24.35
C ILE A 502 5.94 -10.80 -25.71
N ASP A 503 5.54 -11.98 -26.22
CA ASP A 503 4.85 -12.11 -27.51
C ASP A 503 3.55 -11.31 -27.54
N GLN A 504 2.71 -11.45 -26.49
CA GLN A 504 1.45 -10.72 -26.39
C GLN A 504 1.65 -9.20 -26.34
N THR A 505 2.64 -8.74 -25.58
CA THR A 505 2.90 -7.30 -25.39
C THR A 505 3.43 -6.68 -26.68
N LEU A 506 4.42 -7.30 -27.33
CA LEU A 506 4.98 -6.81 -28.59
C LEU A 506 3.94 -6.88 -29.71
N SER A 507 3.18 -7.98 -29.81
CA SER A 507 2.08 -8.12 -30.77
C SER A 507 1.05 -7.01 -30.63
N LYS A 508 0.77 -6.56 -29.41
CA LYS A 508 -0.10 -5.40 -29.18
C LYS A 508 0.58 -4.10 -29.58
N ALA A 509 1.83 -3.88 -29.16
CA ALA A 509 2.58 -2.66 -29.43
C ALA A 509 2.73 -2.38 -30.92
N VAL A 510 2.99 -3.39 -31.76
CA VAL A 510 3.15 -3.18 -33.22
C VAL A 510 1.84 -2.78 -33.91
N ARG A 511 0.68 -3.07 -33.30
CA ARG A 511 -0.65 -2.69 -33.83
C ARG A 511 -1.09 -1.30 -33.39
N GLU A 512 -0.47 -0.72 -32.38
CA GLU A 512 -0.86 0.59 -31.84
C GLU A 512 -0.21 1.73 -32.66
N PRO A 513 -0.99 2.64 -33.29
CA PRO A 513 -0.42 3.66 -34.20
C PRO A 513 0.55 4.66 -33.57
N HIS A 514 0.48 4.85 -32.24
CA HIS A 514 1.33 5.78 -31.49
C HIS A 514 2.53 5.07 -30.86
N SER A 515 2.65 3.76 -31.05
CA SER A 515 3.77 2.98 -30.55
C SER A 515 5.04 3.27 -31.37
N PRO A 516 6.23 3.36 -30.74
CA PRO A 516 7.48 3.53 -31.46
C PRO A 516 7.81 2.36 -32.40
N VAL A 517 7.15 1.21 -32.20
CA VAL A 517 7.35 -0.01 -33.01
C VAL A 517 6.17 -0.32 -33.94
N HIS A 518 5.31 0.65 -34.22
CA HIS A 518 4.15 0.44 -35.10
C HIS A 518 4.55 -0.14 -36.46
N GLY A 519 3.86 -1.21 -36.88
CA GLY A 519 4.06 -1.87 -38.18
C GLY A 519 5.30 -2.77 -38.29
N ARG A 520 6.09 -2.94 -37.22
CA ARG A 520 7.26 -3.84 -37.17
C ARG A 520 6.86 -5.30 -36.88
N ASP A 521 7.76 -6.25 -37.12
CA ASP A 521 7.55 -7.67 -36.77
C ASP A 521 7.83 -7.91 -35.27
N PRO A 522 6.85 -8.38 -34.48
CA PRO A 522 7.06 -8.68 -33.06
C PRO A 522 8.13 -9.75 -32.81
N LYS A 523 8.36 -10.70 -33.73
CA LYS A 523 9.40 -11.72 -33.57
C LYS A 523 10.80 -11.14 -33.72
N GLU A 524 11.00 -10.24 -34.67
CA GLU A 524 12.26 -9.50 -34.81
C GLU A 524 12.54 -8.66 -33.57
N LEU A 525 11.52 -7.96 -33.04
CA LEU A 525 11.65 -7.19 -31.80
C LEU A 525 12.00 -8.09 -30.60
N ALA A 526 11.35 -9.25 -30.46
CA ALA A 526 11.63 -10.19 -29.37
C ALA A 526 13.07 -10.74 -29.40
N ALA A 527 13.65 -10.90 -30.60
CA ALA A 527 15.03 -11.32 -30.79
C ALA A 527 16.06 -10.23 -30.45
N LEU A 528 15.65 -8.95 -30.44
CA LEU A 528 16.48 -7.81 -30.03
C LEU A 528 16.48 -7.57 -28.52
N LEU A 529 15.65 -8.28 -27.75
CA LEU A 529 15.60 -8.13 -26.30
C LEU A 529 16.87 -8.70 -25.66
N THR A 530 17.47 -7.91 -24.78
CA THR A 530 18.61 -8.30 -23.96
C THR A 530 18.15 -8.83 -22.60
N GLY A 531 19.06 -9.42 -21.84
CA GLY A 531 18.78 -9.99 -20.52
C GLY A 531 19.21 -11.45 -20.41
N ALA A 532 19.59 -11.86 -19.21
CA ALA A 532 20.08 -13.22 -18.93
C ALA A 532 18.95 -14.25 -18.82
N ASP A 533 17.73 -13.81 -18.51
CA ASP A 533 16.56 -14.66 -18.25
C ASP A 533 15.24 -13.99 -18.70
N GLY A 534 14.12 -14.71 -18.57
CA GLY A 534 12.77 -14.20 -18.89
C GLY A 534 12.41 -12.87 -18.21
N PRO A 535 12.57 -12.74 -16.88
CA PRO A 535 12.34 -11.49 -16.15
C PRO A 535 13.17 -10.29 -16.66
N GLU A 536 14.46 -10.47 -16.92
CA GLU A 536 15.31 -9.41 -17.48
C GLU A 536 14.85 -9.01 -18.89
N ARG A 537 14.51 -9.98 -19.74
CA ARG A 537 13.97 -9.70 -21.08
C ARG A 537 12.65 -8.95 -21.04
N ARG A 538 11.79 -9.24 -20.05
CA ARG A 538 10.55 -8.47 -19.81
C ARG A 538 10.85 -7.05 -19.35
N LEU A 539 11.81 -6.86 -18.46
CA LEU A 539 12.24 -5.54 -18.03
C LEU A 539 12.80 -4.74 -19.20
N ASP A 540 13.69 -5.32 -20.01
CA ASP A 540 14.23 -4.68 -21.22
C ASP A 540 13.11 -4.27 -22.18
N MET A 541 12.16 -5.17 -22.46
CA MET A 541 10.98 -4.85 -23.27
C MET A 541 10.20 -3.66 -22.71
N MET A 542 9.97 -3.62 -21.40
CA MET A 542 9.22 -2.54 -20.75
C MET A 542 9.97 -1.21 -20.79
N LEU A 543 11.29 -1.22 -20.60
CA LEU A 543 12.14 -0.02 -20.71
C LEU A 543 12.11 0.53 -22.14
N ARG A 544 12.34 -0.33 -23.14
CA ARG A 544 12.44 0.06 -24.55
C ARG A 544 11.12 0.56 -25.16
N LEU A 545 9.99 0.00 -24.71
CA LEU A 545 8.65 0.49 -25.08
C LEU A 545 8.21 1.72 -24.26
N GLY A 546 8.85 1.95 -23.13
CA GLY A 546 8.47 2.97 -22.17
C GLY A 546 8.74 4.39 -22.64
N PRO A 547 8.31 5.40 -21.87
CA PRO A 547 8.39 6.80 -22.26
C PRO A 547 9.81 7.37 -22.41
N TYR A 548 10.81 6.66 -21.88
CA TYR A 548 12.23 7.01 -21.97
C TYR A 548 13.03 5.98 -22.78
N GLY A 549 12.35 5.02 -23.41
CA GLY A 549 12.99 3.90 -24.10
C GLY A 549 13.54 4.24 -25.47
N ASP A 550 14.46 3.42 -25.96
CA ASP A 550 15.05 3.55 -27.30
C ASP A 550 14.07 3.26 -28.45
N GLY A 551 12.85 2.79 -28.17
CA GLY A 551 11.87 2.41 -29.19
C GLY A 551 12.36 1.31 -30.14
N PHE A 552 13.26 0.44 -29.66
CA PHE A 552 13.96 -0.55 -30.46
C PHE A 552 14.83 0.07 -31.58
N GLY A 553 15.62 1.09 -31.22
CA GLY A 553 16.54 1.84 -32.09
C GLY A 553 15.92 3.06 -32.79
N ALA A 554 14.70 3.46 -32.43
CA ALA A 554 14.08 4.69 -32.93
C ALA A 554 14.67 5.95 -32.29
N ASP A 555 15.11 5.85 -31.04
CA ASP A 555 15.86 6.87 -30.31
C ASP A 555 17.18 6.27 -29.80
N PRO A 556 18.35 6.62 -30.39
CA PRO A 556 19.63 6.02 -30.01
C PRO A 556 20.08 6.37 -28.59
N ASP A 557 19.53 7.43 -27.98
CA ASP A 557 19.86 7.87 -26.62
C ASP A 557 18.84 7.34 -25.58
N GLY A 558 17.88 6.52 -26.02
CA GLY A 558 16.84 5.97 -25.16
C GLY A 558 17.29 4.77 -24.32
N LEU A 559 16.52 4.48 -23.26
CA LEU A 559 16.83 3.43 -22.30
C LEU A 559 16.71 2.02 -22.88
N THR A 560 17.68 1.19 -22.50
CA THR A 560 17.69 -0.27 -22.61
C THR A 560 18.11 -0.87 -21.27
N LEU A 561 17.96 -2.18 -21.09
CA LEU A 561 18.52 -2.86 -19.92
C LEU A 561 20.05 -2.78 -19.88
N GLU A 562 20.73 -2.84 -21.03
CA GLU A 562 22.19 -2.73 -21.11
C GLU A 562 22.68 -1.36 -20.61
N GLU A 563 22.02 -0.29 -21.04
CA GLU A 563 22.31 1.07 -20.58
C GLU A 563 22.09 1.21 -19.07
N LEU A 564 21.01 0.64 -18.55
CA LEU A 564 20.72 0.62 -17.12
C LEU A 564 21.78 -0.17 -16.32
N LEU A 565 22.28 -1.29 -16.87
CA LEU A 565 23.35 -2.08 -16.24
C LEU A 565 24.71 -1.37 -16.27
N ALA A 566 24.96 -0.52 -17.25
CA ALA A 566 26.14 0.35 -17.30
C ALA A 566 26.13 1.44 -16.22
N HIS A 567 24.96 1.72 -15.63
CA HIS A 567 24.73 2.71 -14.57
C HIS A 567 24.32 2.05 -13.25
N PRO A 568 25.26 1.40 -12.53
CA PRO A 568 24.95 0.53 -11.39
C PRO A 568 24.32 1.26 -10.19
N HIS A 569 24.41 2.59 -10.13
CA HIS A 569 23.81 3.45 -9.11
C HIS A 569 22.45 4.07 -9.56
N GLY A 570 21.98 3.71 -10.74
CA GLY A 570 20.78 4.24 -11.37
C GLY A 570 21.01 5.41 -12.31
N ILE A 571 19.94 5.78 -13.01
CA ILE A 571 19.89 6.93 -13.91
C ILE A 571 18.83 7.90 -13.38
N ASP A 572 19.22 9.17 -13.21
CA ASP A 572 18.32 10.27 -12.87
C ASP A 572 17.67 10.81 -14.15
N LEU A 573 16.36 10.59 -14.29
CA LEU A 573 15.57 11.04 -15.45
C LEU A 573 15.02 12.46 -15.27
N GLY A 574 15.39 13.13 -14.18
CA GLY A 574 15.09 14.51 -13.90
C GLY A 574 13.86 14.73 -12.99
N PRO A 575 13.55 16.01 -12.68
CA PRO A 575 12.39 16.35 -11.87
C PRO A 575 11.09 15.98 -12.58
N LEU A 576 10.02 15.82 -11.80
CA LEU A 576 8.67 15.67 -12.33
C LEU A 576 8.30 16.90 -13.19
N ARG A 577 7.58 16.66 -14.28
CA ARG A 577 7.12 17.68 -15.23
C ARG A 577 5.60 17.61 -15.37
N PRO A 578 4.90 18.72 -15.65
CA PRO A 578 3.49 18.71 -16.00
C PRO A 578 3.21 17.75 -17.16
N ARG A 579 2.10 17.03 -17.09
CA ARG A 579 1.68 16.01 -18.05
C ARG A 579 0.22 16.10 -18.47
N LEU A 580 -0.63 16.86 -17.80
CA LEU A 580 -2.01 17.05 -18.22
C LEU A 580 -2.05 17.56 -19.67
N PRO A 581 -2.97 17.05 -20.50
CA PRO A 581 -4.04 16.08 -20.19
C PRO A 581 -3.68 14.59 -20.36
N GLN A 582 -2.41 14.22 -20.55
CA GLN A 582 -2.00 12.85 -20.93
C GLN A 582 -2.44 11.74 -19.93
N PRO A 583 -2.35 11.92 -18.59
CA PRO A 583 -2.79 10.91 -17.63
C PRO A 583 -4.30 10.65 -17.64
N LEU A 584 -5.11 11.55 -18.20
CA LEU A 584 -6.57 11.44 -18.15
C LEU A 584 -7.09 10.30 -19.02
N LYS A 585 -8.02 9.52 -18.45
CA LYS A 585 -8.74 8.40 -19.07
C LYS A 585 -10.24 8.42 -18.74
N THR A 586 -10.73 9.53 -18.20
CA THR A 586 -12.15 9.76 -17.92
C THR A 586 -12.98 9.71 -19.20
N ARG A 587 -14.30 9.56 -19.05
CA ARG A 587 -15.21 9.55 -20.21
C ARG A 587 -15.29 10.90 -20.89
N SER A 588 -15.17 11.99 -20.13
CA SER A 588 -15.10 13.34 -20.66
C SER A 588 -13.74 13.70 -21.28
N GLY A 589 -12.68 12.94 -21.00
CA GLY A 589 -11.30 13.34 -21.33
C GLY A 589 -10.78 14.51 -20.48
N LYS A 590 -11.51 14.88 -19.41
CA LYS A 590 -11.23 15.95 -18.46
C LYS A 590 -11.14 15.41 -17.03
N VAL A 591 -10.62 16.19 -16.09
CA VAL A 591 -10.77 15.92 -14.66
C VAL A 591 -12.24 16.13 -14.29
N GLU A 592 -12.90 15.08 -13.82
CA GLU A 592 -14.32 15.10 -13.43
C GLU A 592 -14.41 15.42 -11.93
N LEU A 593 -14.61 16.69 -11.55
CA LEU A 593 -14.47 17.14 -10.16
C LEU A 593 -15.52 16.59 -9.20
N LEU A 594 -16.73 16.32 -9.69
CA LEU A 594 -17.83 15.78 -8.89
C LEU A 594 -18.44 14.55 -9.60
N PRO A 595 -17.71 13.41 -9.64
CA PRO A 595 -18.20 12.22 -10.31
C PRO A 595 -19.36 11.61 -9.51
N GLY A 596 -20.29 10.95 -10.21
CA GLY A 596 -21.56 10.45 -9.64
C GLY A 596 -21.44 9.67 -8.31
N PRO A 597 -20.51 8.70 -8.17
CA PRO A 597 -20.33 7.99 -6.91
C PRO A 597 -19.90 8.87 -5.73
N ILE A 598 -19.08 9.91 -5.97
CA ILE A 598 -18.69 10.88 -4.94
C ILE A 598 -19.89 11.73 -4.56
N ALA A 599 -20.62 12.25 -5.56
CA ALA A 599 -21.83 13.05 -5.32
C ALA A 599 -22.87 12.28 -4.48
N ALA A 600 -23.02 10.98 -4.73
CA ALA A 600 -23.93 10.11 -4.00
C ALA A 600 -23.52 9.84 -2.55
N ASP A 601 -22.22 9.96 -2.21
CA ASP A 601 -21.70 9.73 -0.85
C ASP A 601 -21.61 11.02 -0.01
N LEU A 602 -21.69 12.22 -0.64
CA LEU A 602 -21.71 13.50 0.08
C LEU A 602 -22.84 13.65 1.13
N PRO A 603 -24.06 13.12 0.93
CA PRO A 603 -25.07 13.09 1.98
C PRO A 603 -24.60 12.39 3.27
N ARG A 604 -23.80 11.31 3.17
CA ARG A 604 -23.23 10.61 4.33
C ARG A 604 -22.20 11.50 5.05
N LEU A 605 -21.35 12.18 4.28
CA LEU A 605 -20.43 13.16 4.86
C LEU A 605 -21.17 14.31 5.56
N ARG A 606 -22.29 14.79 5.00
CA ARG A 606 -23.12 15.82 5.66
C ARG A 606 -23.72 15.31 6.98
N ALA A 607 -24.17 14.06 7.03
CA ALA A 607 -24.67 13.45 8.26
C ALA A 607 -23.59 13.42 9.37
N ALA A 608 -22.33 13.18 8.98
CA ALA A 608 -21.19 13.15 9.90
C ALA A 608 -20.92 14.49 10.62
N LEU A 609 -21.49 15.62 10.18
CA LEU A 609 -21.45 16.90 10.92
C LEU A 609 -22.08 16.77 12.32
N GLY A 610 -23.11 15.94 12.46
CA GLY A 610 -23.82 15.69 13.72
C GLY A 610 -23.26 14.51 14.53
N GLU A 611 -22.34 13.73 13.97
CA GLU A 611 -21.84 12.51 14.59
C GLU A 611 -20.70 12.82 15.58
N ARG A 612 -20.84 12.34 16.81
CA ARG A 612 -19.79 12.35 17.84
C ARG A 612 -19.80 11.00 18.56
N PRO A 613 -18.76 10.16 18.38
CA PRO A 613 -18.62 8.94 19.16
C PRO A 613 -18.62 9.25 20.65
N ALA A 614 -19.37 8.48 21.43
CA ALA A 614 -19.28 8.52 22.88
C ALA A 614 -18.03 7.74 23.34
N GLY A 615 -17.19 8.36 24.15
CA GLY A 615 -16.05 7.68 24.78
C GLY A 615 -14.73 7.78 24.02
N LEU A 616 -13.87 6.77 24.21
CA LEU A 616 -12.53 6.71 23.61
C LEU A 616 -12.61 6.12 22.19
N VAL A 617 -11.77 6.65 21.29
CA VAL A 617 -11.58 6.06 19.96
C VAL A 617 -10.14 5.59 19.77
N LEU A 618 -9.98 4.52 19.02
CA LEU A 618 -8.71 3.89 18.68
C LEU A 618 -8.14 4.45 17.38
N VAL A 619 -6.83 4.72 17.38
CA VAL A 619 -6.05 4.97 16.17
C VAL A 619 -4.80 4.06 16.13
N GLY A 620 -4.58 3.43 14.98
CA GLY A 620 -3.39 2.64 14.72
C GLY A 620 -2.13 3.52 14.67
N ARG A 621 -0.98 2.93 14.98
CA ARG A 621 0.33 3.56 14.72
C ARG A 621 1.33 2.58 14.10
N ARG A 622 2.31 3.12 13.39
CA ARG A 622 3.45 2.37 12.85
C ARG A 622 4.70 2.67 13.69
N HIS A 623 5.65 1.75 13.72
CA HIS A 623 6.98 1.96 14.28
C HIS A 623 8.03 2.00 13.16
N LEU A 624 9.03 2.88 13.28
CA LEU A 624 10.10 3.04 12.28
C LEU A 624 10.87 1.73 12.01
N ARG A 625 11.03 0.90 13.05
CA ARG A 625 11.78 -0.37 13.00
C ARG A 625 10.95 -1.57 12.56
N SER A 626 9.64 -1.40 12.43
CA SER A 626 8.74 -2.46 11.95
C SER A 626 8.28 -2.17 10.53
N ASN A 627 7.87 -3.22 9.84
CA ASN A 627 7.08 -3.12 8.65
C ASN A 627 5.97 -4.18 8.73
N ASN A 628 4.72 -3.75 8.80
CA ASN A 628 3.55 -4.61 8.99
C ASN A 628 3.81 -5.69 10.06
N SER A 629 3.57 -6.96 9.75
CA SER A 629 3.71 -8.10 10.68
C SER A 629 4.97 -8.96 10.49
N TRP A 630 5.98 -8.58 9.69
CA TRP A 630 7.06 -9.53 9.35
C TRP A 630 8.44 -9.23 9.96
N MET A 631 8.67 -8.01 10.49
CA MET A 631 10.00 -7.61 11.01
C MET A 631 10.21 -7.88 12.51
N HIS A 632 9.17 -8.30 13.24
CA HIS A 632 9.27 -8.54 14.68
C HIS A 632 10.15 -9.75 15.03
N ASN A 633 10.46 -10.61 14.06
CA ASN A 633 11.36 -11.76 14.29
C ASN A 633 12.86 -11.39 14.27
N VAL A 634 13.22 -10.16 13.90
CA VAL A 634 14.61 -9.75 13.75
C VAL A 634 15.08 -9.01 15.00
N PRO A 635 15.99 -9.59 15.84
CA PRO A 635 16.34 -9.00 17.14
C PRO A 635 16.85 -7.56 17.06
N ALA A 636 17.63 -7.23 16.04
CA ALA A 636 18.18 -5.88 15.80
C ALA A 636 17.10 -4.80 15.56
N LEU A 637 15.86 -5.20 15.25
CA LEU A 637 14.72 -4.33 15.02
C LEU A 637 13.74 -4.31 16.21
N THR A 638 13.92 -5.21 17.18
CA THR A 638 13.11 -5.27 18.40
C THR A 638 13.67 -4.41 19.54
N GLY A 639 12.81 -3.95 20.45
CA GLY A 639 13.20 -3.19 21.63
C GLY A 639 13.39 -1.68 21.44
N GLY A 640 13.83 -1.00 22.51
CA GLY A 640 13.93 0.45 22.55
C GLY A 640 12.56 1.11 22.45
N SER A 641 12.34 1.92 21.40
CA SER A 641 11.04 2.55 21.11
C SER A 641 10.07 1.65 20.32
N ASN A 642 10.47 0.43 19.96
CA ASN A 642 9.60 -0.53 19.27
C ASN A 642 8.90 -1.42 20.31
N ARG A 643 7.80 -0.92 20.89
CA ARG A 643 7.04 -1.57 21.96
C ARG A 643 5.56 -1.62 21.62
N CYS A 644 4.90 -2.73 21.98
CA CYS A 644 3.46 -2.87 21.86
C CYS A 644 2.74 -2.34 23.10
N THR A 645 2.59 -1.01 23.19
CA THR A 645 1.93 -0.32 24.32
C THR A 645 0.69 0.45 23.87
N LEU A 646 -0.31 0.60 24.73
CA LEU A 646 -1.45 1.48 24.50
C LEU A 646 -1.10 2.90 24.92
N HIS A 647 -0.96 3.83 23.97
CA HIS A 647 -0.81 5.24 24.30
C HIS A 647 -2.16 5.81 24.78
N LEU A 648 -2.17 6.45 25.94
CA LEU A 648 -3.35 7.08 26.55
C LEU A 648 -2.96 8.46 27.12
N HIS A 649 -3.82 9.47 26.93
CA HIS A 649 -3.56 10.81 27.47
C HIS A 649 -3.63 10.83 29.01
N PRO A 650 -2.83 11.64 29.73
CA PRO A 650 -2.85 11.71 31.20
C PRO A 650 -4.24 11.98 31.81
N GLU A 651 -5.06 12.82 31.17
CA GLU A 651 -6.43 13.09 31.64
C GLU A 651 -7.34 11.86 31.55
N ASP A 652 -7.24 11.10 30.46
CA ASP A 652 -8.02 9.88 30.28
C ASP A 652 -7.51 8.77 31.22
N ALA A 653 -6.19 8.68 31.42
CA ALA A 653 -5.59 7.79 32.41
C ALA A 653 -6.09 8.10 33.83
N GLY A 654 -6.14 9.38 34.19
CA GLY A 654 -6.71 9.83 35.47
C GLY A 654 -8.20 9.48 35.61
N ARG A 655 -9.00 9.68 34.56
CA ARG A 655 -10.43 9.31 34.53
C ARG A 655 -10.66 7.82 34.68
N LEU A 656 -9.80 6.99 34.09
CA LEU A 656 -9.91 5.53 34.09
C LEU A 656 -9.19 4.86 35.28
N GLY A 657 -8.42 5.62 36.08
CA GLY A 657 -7.62 5.07 37.17
C GLY A 657 -6.43 4.22 36.70
N VAL A 658 -5.94 4.44 35.48
CA VAL A 658 -4.83 3.68 34.87
C VAL A 658 -3.48 4.34 35.19
N ARG A 659 -2.49 3.54 35.57
CA ARG A 659 -1.10 4.01 35.76
C ARG A 659 -0.20 3.63 34.59
N ASP A 660 0.87 4.40 34.41
CA ASP A 660 1.89 4.10 33.39
C ASP A 660 2.52 2.72 33.62
N GLY A 661 2.64 1.93 32.55
CA GLY A 661 3.15 0.56 32.58
C GLY A 661 2.16 -0.51 33.05
N GLU A 662 1.00 -0.13 33.56
CA GLU A 662 -0.02 -1.08 34.02
C GLU A 662 -0.69 -1.80 32.83
N PRO A 663 -0.95 -3.12 32.90
CA PRO A 663 -1.73 -3.79 31.86
C PRO A 663 -3.17 -3.28 31.85
N VAL A 664 -3.66 -2.96 30.66
CA VAL A 664 -5.05 -2.55 30.44
C VAL A 664 -5.73 -3.46 29.44
N ARG A 665 -7.03 -3.70 29.66
CA ARG A 665 -7.91 -4.35 28.69
C ARG A 665 -8.46 -3.30 27.75
N ILE A 666 -8.38 -3.57 26.45
CA ILE A 666 -9.03 -2.79 25.40
C ILE A 666 -10.08 -3.67 24.76
N LYS A 667 -11.32 -3.20 24.68
CA LYS A 667 -12.44 -3.92 24.05
C LYS A 667 -13.02 -3.10 22.90
N GLY A 668 -13.19 -3.73 21.75
CA GLY A 668 -13.84 -3.19 20.57
C GLY A 668 -14.95 -4.11 20.08
N ALA A 669 -15.49 -3.84 18.89
CA ALA A 669 -16.57 -4.64 18.30
C ALA A 669 -16.15 -6.08 17.98
N GLY A 670 -14.90 -6.28 17.54
CA GLY A 670 -14.38 -7.61 17.18
C GLY A 670 -13.99 -8.48 18.37
N GLY A 671 -13.72 -7.89 19.53
CA GLY A 671 -13.18 -8.61 20.68
C GLY A 671 -12.39 -7.74 21.62
N GLU A 672 -11.50 -8.36 22.40
CA GLU A 672 -10.67 -7.67 23.38
C GLU A 672 -9.20 -8.10 23.29
N VAL A 673 -8.30 -7.17 23.61
CA VAL A 673 -6.86 -7.43 23.74
C VAL A 673 -6.33 -6.80 25.03
N THR A 674 -5.16 -7.26 25.48
CA THR A 674 -4.46 -6.68 26.63
C THR A 674 -3.12 -6.11 26.18
N ALA A 675 -2.79 -4.90 26.63
CA ALA A 675 -1.49 -4.28 26.40
C ALA A 675 -1.07 -3.42 27.60
N PRO A 676 0.23 -3.21 27.84
CA PRO A 676 0.70 -2.24 28.83
C PRO A 676 0.30 -0.82 28.42
N ALA A 677 -0.20 -0.01 29.36
CA ALA A 677 -0.47 1.39 29.14
C ALA A 677 0.83 2.21 29.08
N GLU A 678 0.88 3.17 28.17
CA GLU A 678 1.91 4.20 28.08
C GLU A 678 1.21 5.57 28.19
N VAL A 679 1.32 6.20 29.36
CA VAL A 679 0.65 7.47 29.64
C VAL A 679 1.47 8.60 29.03
N THR A 680 0.90 9.29 28.04
CA THR A 680 1.63 10.26 27.22
C THR A 680 0.74 11.37 26.68
N ASP A 681 1.25 12.60 26.66
CA ASP A 681 0.59 13.76 26.05
C ASP A 681 0.78 13.82 24.51
N ALA A 682 1.41 12.80 23.93
CA ALA A 682 1.61 12.70 22.48
C ALA A 682 0.35 12.25 21.72
N VAL A 683 -0.71 11.85 22.42
CA VAL A 683 -2.04 11.56 21.87
C VAL A 683 -3.05 12.49 22.53
N ARG A 684 -4.02 13.02 21.77
CA ARG A 684 -5.03 13.93 22.32
C ARG A 684 -5.98 13.23 23.32
N PRO A 685 -6.62 13.97 24.23
CA PRO A 685 -7.72 13.45 25.03
C PRO A 685 -8.83 12.84 24.16
N GLY A 686 -9.44 11.76 24.64
CA GLY A 686 -10.48 11.02 23.94
C GLY A 686 -9.95 9.99 22.92
N VAL A 687 -8.63 9.88 22.74
CA VAL A 687 -8.02 9.01 21.74
C VAL A 687 -6.99 8.09 22.39
N VAL A 688 -7.02 6.82 22.01
CA VAL A 688 -5.98 5.84 22.36
C VAL A 688 -5.30 5.33 21.12
N SER A 689 -4.03 4.91 21.24
CA SER A 689 -3.30 4.39 20.10
C SER A 689 -2.56 3.10 20.42
N LEU A 690 -2.70 2.10 19.55
CA LEU A 690 -2.04 0.80 19.63
C LEU A 690 -1.28 0.52 18.31
N PRO A 691 -0.08 -0.08 18.32
CA PRO A 691 0.67 -0.28 17.10
C PRO A 691 0.14 -1.46 16.29
N HIS A 692 0.22 -1.32 14.97
CA HIS A 692 -0.16 -2.38 14.03
C HIS A 692 0.94 -3.45 13.89
N GLY A 693 0.53 -4.68 13.55
CA GLY A 693 1.41 -5.75 13.09
C GLY A 693 1.92 -6.72 14.16
N TRP A 694 1.42 -6.61 15.39
CA TRP A 694 1.76 -7.49 16.53
C TRP A 694 0.76 -8.65 16.66
N GLY A 695 0.99 -9.55 17.63
CA GLY A 695 0.19 -10.74 17.93
C GLY A 695 0.81 -12.05 17.44
N HIS A 696 2.12 -12.22 17.59
CA HIS A 696 2.87 -13.38 17.09
C HIS A 696 2.84 -14.60 18.01
N ASP A 697 1.66 -14.99 18.49
CA ASP A 697 1.48 -16.02 19.53
C ASP A 697 0.67 -17.25 19.09
N ARG A 698 0.30 -17.35 17.80
CA ARG A 698 -0.46 -18.50 17.29
C ARG A 698 0.38 -19.77 17.30
N PRO A 699 -0.18 -20.91 17.73
CA PRO A 699 0.53 -22.19 17.70
C PRO A 699 0.79 -22.64 16.26
N GLY A 700 1.92 -23.31 16.02
CA GLY A 700 2.26 -23.86 14.71
C GLY A 700 2.95 -22.89 13.74
N THR A 701 3.29 -21.68 14.20
CA THR A 701 4.16 -20.73 13.47
C THR A 701 5.65 -21.03 13.69
N ARG A 702 6.53 -20.48 12.84
CA ARG A 702 8.00 -20.53 12.97
C ARG A 702 8.57 -19.11 12.88
N THR A 703 8.33 -18.32 13.92
CA THR A 703 8.89 -16.98 14.14
C THR A 703 9.31 -16.87 15.62
N ARG A 704 10.39 -17.58 15.96
CA ARG A 704 10.77 -17.90 17.35
C ARG A 704 11.06 -16.66 18.18
N HIS A 705 11.70 -15.65 17.59
CA HIS A 705 12.03 -14.42 18.32
C HIS A 705 10.79 -13.57 18.53
N ALA A 706 9.94 -13.41 17.49
CA ALA A 706 8.70 -12.65 17.60
C ALA A 706 7.75 -13.22 18.67
N ALA A 707 7.72 -14.54 18.83
CA ALA A 707 6.90 -15.22 19.83
C ALA A 707 7.37 -14.99 21.28
N THR A 708 8.58 -14.48 21.51
CA THR A 708 9.06 -14.19 22.89
C THR A 708 8.42 -12.93 23.49
N ASP A 709 7.99 -11.99 22.63
CA ASP A 709 7.27 -10.78 22.99
C ASP A 709 6.24 -10.49 21.89
N PRO A 710 5.13 -11.26 21.85
CA PRO A 710 4.22 -11.23 20.72
C PRO A 710 3.45 -9.91 20.60
N GLY A 711 3.30 -9.15 21.69
CA GLY A 711 2.45 -7.97 21.76
C GLY A 711 0.97 -8.28 21.51
N ALA A 712 0.18 -7.23 21.28
CA ALA A 712 -1.26 -7.33 21.06
C ALA A 712 -1.64 -7.04 19.59
N ASN A 713 -2.44 -7.91 18.97
CA ASN A 713 -2.97 -7.66 17.64
C ASN A 713 -4.15 -6.69 17.68
N VAL A 714 -3.90 -5.42 17.34
CA VAL A 714 -4.92 -4.35 17.28
C VAL A 714 -6.13 -4.70 16.41
N ASN A 715 -5.95 -5.53 15.37
CA ASN A 715 -7.03 -5.85 14.44
C ASN A 715 -8.09 -6.79 15.04
N GLN A 716 -7.82 -7.44 16.19
CA GLN A 716 -8.82 -8.23 16.93
C GLN A 716 -9.89 -7.37 17.60
N LEU A 717 -9.65 -6.05 17.70
CA LEU A 717 -10.66 -5.11 18.20
C LEU A 717 -11.75 -4.81 17.15
N LEU A 718 -11.55 -5.24 15.90
CA LEU A 718 -12.35 -4.88 14.74
C LEU A 718 -13.04 -6.14 14.20
N ASP A 719 -14.36 -6.10 13.98
CA ASP A 719 -15.15 -7.21 13.43
C ASP A 719 -15.21 -7.22 11.89
N GLY A 720 -14.58 -6.22 11.25
CA GLY A 720 -14.53 -6.08 9.80
C GLY A 720 -15.78 -5.48 9.15
N SER A 721 -16.81 -5.12 9.92
CA SER A 721 -18.08 -4.59 9.40
C SER A 721 -18.01 -3.14 8.91
N LEU A 722 -17.08 -2.35 9.47
CA LEU A 722 -16.92 -0.94 9.14
C LEU A 722 -15.99 -0.75 7.93
N LEU A 723 -16.55 -0.33 6.80
CA LEU A 723 -15.83 -0.07 5.55
C LEU A 723 -16.15 1.33 4.99
N ASP A 724 -15.20 1.90 4.25
CA ASP A 724 -15.49 2.96 3.30
C ASP A 724 -16.26 2.36 2.10
N PRO A 725 -17.50 2.80 1.82
CA PRO A 725 -18.43 2.07 0.93
C PRO A 725 -18.02 2.08 -0.55
N LEU A 726 -17.26 3.08 -0.99
CA LEU A 726 -16.82 3.20 -2.38
C LEU A 726 -15.59 2.34 -2.67
N SER A 727 -14.68 2.25 -1.70
CA SER A 727 -13.41 1.54 -1.87
C SER A 727 -13.37 0.15 -1.26
N GLY A 728 -14.34 -0.18 -0.40
CA GLY A 728 -14.30 -1.41 0.39
C GLY A 728 -13.17 -1.41 1.41
N ASN A 729 -12.55 -0.26 1.69
CA ASN A 729 -11.40 -0.18 2.57
C ASN A 729 -11.83 -0.24 4.03
N ALA A 730 -11.16 -1.06 4.84
CA ALA A 730 -11.48 -1.19 6.26
C ALA A 730 -11.27 0.12 7.03
N VAL A 731 -12.22 0.42 7.91
CA VAL A 731 -12.09 1.49 8.91
C VAL A 731 -11.27 0.95 10.08
N LEU A 732 -10.03 1.41 10.18
CA LEU A 732 -9.06 0.99 11.21
C LEU A 732 -8.73 2.11 12.20
N ASN A 733 -9.20 3.33 11.93
CA ASN A 733 -8.97 4.52 12.75
C ASN A 733 -10.28 5.21 13.08
N GLY A 734 -10.33 5.81 14.28
CA GLY A 734 -11.52 6.47 14.80
C GLY A 734 -12.60 5.49 15.26
N VAL A 735 -12.22 4.24 15.56
CA VAL A 735 -13.15 3.19 15.99
C VAL A 735 -13.38 3.28 17.50
N PRO A 736 -14.63 3.27 18.00
CA PRO A 736 -14.91 3.28 19.43
C PRO A 736 -14.31 2.08 20.17
N VAL A 737 -13.73 2.32 21.35
CA VAL A 737 -13.21 1.28 22.23
C VAL A 737 -13.47 1.60 23.70
N GLU A 738 -13.59 0.55 24.51
CA GLU A 738 -13.57 0.62 25.97
C GLU A 738 -12.16 0.29 26.48
N VAL A 739 -11.70 1.03 27.50
CA VAL A 739 -10.40 0.78 28.14
C VAL A 739 -10.60 0.71 29.65
N ALA A 740 -10.08 -0.34 30.28
CA ALA A 740 -10.18 -0.55 31.72
C ALA A 740 -8.89 -1.17 32.31
N PRO A 741 -8.56 -0.88 33.59
CA PRO A 741 -7.51 -1.60 34.32
C PRO A 741 -7.80 -3.10 34.34
N LEU A 742 -6.75 -3.93 34.26
CA LEU A 742 -6.87 -5.38 34.31
C LEU A 742 -7.40 -5.81 35.71
N GLY A 743 -8.68 -6.18 35.80
CA GLY A 743 -9.33 -6.62 37.04
C GLY A 743 -10.50 -5.74 37.52
N ALA A 744 -10.81 -4.65 36.83
CA ALA A 744 -12.04 -3.89 37.07
C ALA A 744 -13.27 -4.63 36.51
N ALA A 745 -14.38 -4.64 37.26
CA ALA A 745 -15.65 -5.23 36.81
C ALA A 745 -16.28 -4.38 35.69
N VAL A 746 -16.79 -5.05 34.65
CA VAL A 746 -17.46 -4.40 33.52
C VAL A 746 -18.87 -4.00 33.94
N THR A 747 -19.18 -2.69 33.91
CA THR A 747 -20.57 -2.23 33.86
C THR A 747 -21.08 -2.44 32.44
N GLU A 748 -21.92 -3.45 32.23
CA GLU A 748 -22.66 -3.67 30.99
C GLU A 748 -23.45 -2.41 30.61
N THR A 749 -22.89 -1.60 29.71
CA THR A 749 -23.59 -0.42 29.16
C THR A 749 -23.47 -0.39 27.64
N LEU A 750 -23.58 -1.56 27.00
CA LEU A 750 -23.77 -1.67 25.55
C LEU A 750 -25.18 -2.21 25.27
N GLY A 751 -26.17 -1.38 25.56
CA GLY A 751 -27.51 -1.48 24.97
C GLY A 751 -27.53 -0.68 23.68
N ALA A 752 -27.65 -1.39 22.56
CA ALA A 752 -28.06 -0.95 21.22
C ALA A 752 -27.86 0.55 20.87
N LEU A 753 -26.79 0.86 20.14
CA LEU A 753 -26.76 2.00 19.23
C LEU A 753 -26.93 1.44 17.81
N THR A 754 -28.18 1.49 17.33
CA THR A 754 -28.56 1.38 15.90
C THR A 754 -28.26 2.67 15.17
#